data_AF-A0A831Y941-F1
#
_entry.id   AF-A0A831Y941-F1
#
_cell.length_a   1.000
_cell.length_b   1.000
_cell.length_c   1.000
_cell.angle_alpha   90.00
_cell.angle_beta   90.00
_cell.angle_gamma   90.00
#
_symmetry.space_group_name_H-M   'P 1'
#
loop_
_entity.id
_entity.type
_entity.pdbx_description
1 polymer ?
#
loop_
_entity_poly.entity_id
_entity_poly.type
_entity_poly.pdbx_seq_one_letter_code
_entity_poly.pdbx_strand_id
1 'polypeptide(L)'
;MLRKIKRKIKKNPLDTLLKKAKKENKKTFLLAWNRAFGDISLGLFSVVYRIKEYIPDAKITFLIREDLKDGFELLDGTHFIKVSFWKRYVPFDIHHTLKLLDIDHKKYDVIIDRVDPNYWVKWQISTITPKLKWKKDFDRLADKFDLPKDKVIIAVQPSIETKHSSWREYPIKYYKELFSKAHKDIVFVLLGTEKKEKFDSEIFLIDLRGKTTLLEVLAILKNRCDYFISLDSGILSLFYYLDIDCPIKLLALWGSRDVGVIKQNVKSPNKNLMYVPLVFENGLQNLKPTQLLKNIYPLDIEKFLKENNQTSLVEKFQKFSMPKKQKFLKEIFSLDVDVLKKQNFFTVFNKDENFNKDEKFLDSDSIQPLEISKKANENDLNKGQKTLKKQKIALIILAAGQGTRLGFDKAKGLFKIYNKTLFEHLLDKIKSKQEKLNIKLYISVMTSEINHGEIISFFEENKNFGFEKDQIDFFKQPSAPFLDEKGFWVFDNDKILKAPDGNGSIFKSFCESNIFFKYKTKKIKYISVVPIDNPLLDPFDDAFIGFHVKSKNDVTIKCMERKSLDEKQGAIGLQDGKIKIIEYIHLNKNFKNSNFKKLNFKFSNSGIYLINLEIFQKIKDIELKYHFVKKRVKSGADIFAYKAESFIFEAFTYVNKVNTMLADTDAFYAPLKDKTSLQNIEKLLLLEKASSNMLK
;
A
#
# COMPACT_ATOMS: atom_id res chain seq x y z
N MET A 1 9.06 9.71 -37.05
CA MET A 1 9.65 10.64 -36.06
C MET A 1 8.78 11.89 -35.80
N LEU A 2 8.35 12.61 -36.84
CA LEU A 2 7.52 13.83 -36.77
C LEU A 2 6.20 13.71 -35.95
N ARG A 3 5.45 12.60 -36.09
CA ARG A 3 4.22 12.35 -35.28
C ARG A 3 4.50 12.24 -33.77
N LYS A 4 5.65 11.69 -33.36
CA LYS A 4 6.04 11.56 -31.94
C LYS A 4 6.44 12.93 -31.36
N ILE A 5 7.10 13.78 -32.14
CA ILE A 5 7.48 15.15 -31.75
C ILE A 5 6.22 16.05 -31.65
N LYS A 6 5.33 16.01 -32.65
CA LYS A 6 4.06 16.77 -32.64
C LYS A 6 3.15 16.42 -31.45
N ARG A 7 3.19 15.15 -30.99
CA ARG A 7 2.45 14.65 -29.81
C ARG A 7 3.03 15.11 -28.46
N LYS A 8 4.31 15.51 -28.39
CA LYS A 8 4.93 16.06 -27.17
C LYS A 8 4.52 17.51 -26.90
N ILE A 9 4.15 18.26 -27.94
CA ILE A 9 3.85 19.70 -27.86
C ILE A 9 2.33 19.96 -27.76
N LYS A 10 1.49 19.08 -28.33
CA LYS A 10 0.02 19.24 -28.30
C LYS A 10 -0.58 18.88 -26.94
N LYS A 11 -1.60 19.66 -26.54
CA LYS A 11 -2.47 19.36 -25.39
C LYS A 11 -3.11 17.97 -25.57
N ASN A 12 -3.24 17.24 -24.47
CA ASN A 12 -3.85 15.92 -24.45
C ASN A 12 -5.30 16.00 -25.00
N PRO A 13 -5.69 15.18 -25.98
CA PRO A 13 -7.03 15.23 -26.57
C PRO A 13 -8.14 14.95 -25.55
N LEU A 14 -7.95 13.95 -24.67
CA LEU A 14 -8.92 13.60 -23.64
C LEU A 14 -9.11 14.77 -22.67
N ASP A 15 -8.03 15.39 -22.20
CA ASP A 15 -8.14 16.56 -21.31
C ASP A 15 -8.85 17.75 -21.96
N THR A 16 -8.62 17.94 -23.27
CA THR A 16 -9.28 19.02 -24.03
C THR A 16 -10.79 18.77 -24.13
N LEU A 17 -11.17 17.53 -24.45
CA LEU A 17 -12.56 17.10 -24.50
C LEU A 17 -13.25 17.27 -23.12
N LEU A 18 -12.60 16.80 -22.05
CA LEU A 18 -13.18 16.82 -20.70
C LEU A 18 -13.31 18.23 -20.14
N LYS A 19 -12.36 19.14 -20.42
CA LYS A 19 -12.49 20.56 -20.07
C LYS A 19 -13.70 21.20 -20.73
N LYS A 20 -13.92 20.90 -22.02
CA LYS A 20 -15.08 21.39 -22.76
C LYS A 20 -16.38 20.81 -22.19
N ALA A 21 -16.45 19.49 -22.03
CA ALA A 21 -17.60 18.79 -21.46
C ALA A 21 -17.98 19.33 -20.07
N LYS A 22 -16.99 19.54 -19.20
CA LYS A 22 -17.19 20.15 -17.88
C LYS A 22 -17.76 21.56 -17.95
N LYS A 23 -17.23 22.41 -18.85
CA LYS A 23 -17.73 23.78 -19.06
C LYS A 23 -19.19 23.78 -19.54
N GLU A 24 -19.55 22.80 -20.36
CA GLU A 24 -20.88 22.62 -20.94
C GLU A 24 -21.83 21.80 -20.05
N ASN A 25 -21.41 21.45 -18.82
CA ASN A 25 -22.18 20.61 -17.87
C ASN A 25 -22.64 19.25 -18.47
N LYS A 26 -21.84 18.68 -19.37
CA LYS A 26 -22.09 17.38 -19.99
C LYS A 26 -21.70 16.25 -19.03
N LYS A 27 -22.57 15.27 -18.86
CA LYS A 27 -22.43 14.23 -17.83
C LYS A 27 -22.58 12.81 -18.36
N THR A 28 -23.18 12.61 -19.53
CA THR A 28 -23.42 11.28 -20.10
C THR A 28 -22.44 11.01 -21.24
N PHE A 29 -21.69 9.91 -21.12
CA PHE A 29 -20.62 9.54 -22.06
C PHE A 29 -20.93 8.18 -22.67
N LEU A 30 -20.80 8.10 -23.99
CA LEU A 30 -20.78 6.84 -24.74
C LEU A 30 -19.42 6.67 -25.39
N LEU A 31 -18.75 5.55 -25.15
CA LEU A 31 -17.45 5.24 -25.74
C LEU A 31 -17.51 3.90 -26.46
N ALA A 32 -16.93 3.82 -27.65
CA ALA A 32 -16.72 2.53 -28.30
C ALA A 32 -15.38 1.90 -27.90
N TRP A 33 -15.42 0.61 -27.54
CA TRP A 33 -14.24 -0.15 -27.15
C TRP A 33 -14.15 -1.49 -27.88
N ASN A 34 -13.42 -1.52 -28.99
CA ASN A 34 -13.14 -2.74 -29.78
C ASN A 34 -11.65 -3.12 -29.70
N ARG A 35 -11.11 -3.27 -28.47
CA ARG A 35 -9.69 -3.57 -28.20
C ARG A 35 -9.51 -4.92 -27.50
N ALA A 36 -8.29 -5.22 -27.04
CA ALA A 36 -7.95 -6.46 -26.35
C ALA A 36 -8.33 -6.42 -24.86
N PHE A 37 -8.46 -7.59 -24.22
CA PHE A 37 -8.74 -7.71 -22.78
C PHE A 37 -7.73 -6.97 -21.90
N GLY A 38 -6.43 -7.12 -22.17
CA GLY A 38 -5.38 -6.47 -21.38
C GLY A 38 -5.46 -4.94 -21.41
N ASP A 39 -6.00 -4.34 -22.50
CA ASP A 39 -6.16 -2.89 -22.58
C ASP A 39 -7.22 -2.35 -21.61
N ILE A 40 -8.09 -3.21 -21.04
CA ILE A 40 -9.07 -2.82 -20.01
C ILE A 40 -8.32 -2.29 -18.77
N SER A 41 -7.38 -3.06 -18.23
CA SER A 41 -6.58 -2.62 -17.09
C SER A 41 -5.45 -1.67 -17.49
N LEU A 42 -4.79 -1.91 -18.62
CA LEU A 42 -3.61 -1.14 -19.05
C LEU A 42 -3.93 0.23 -19.68
N GLY A 43 -5.20 0.56 -19.91
CA GLY A 43 -5.57 1.80 -20.58
C GLY A 43 -6.96 2.31 -20.25
N LEU A 44 -7.98 1.47 -20.41
CA LEU A 44 -9.38 1.86 -20.23
C LEU A 44 -9.67 2.37 -18.82
N PHE A 45 -9.12 1.69 -17.81
CA PHE A 45 -9.24 2.09 -16.41
C PHE A 45 -8.85 3.56 -16.22
N SER A 46 -7.71 3.98 -16.78
CA SER A 46 -7.23 5.36 -16.66
C SER A 46 -8.06 6.36 -17.48
N VAL A 47 -8.70 5.93 -18.57
CA VAL A 47 -9.66 6.76 -19.30
C VAL A 47 -10.88 7.05 -18.42
N VAL A 48 -11.46 6.01 -17.81
CA VAL A 48 -12.58 6.13 -16.87
C VAL A 48 -12.18 7.01 -15.67
N TYR A 49 -11.02 6.75 -15.08
CA TYR A 49 -10.46 7.55 -14.00
C TYR A 49 -10.38 9.03 -14.37
N ARG A 50 -9.84 9.35 -15.55
CA ARG A 50 -9.67 10.72 -16.01
C ARG A 50 -11.00 11.43 -16.28
N ILE A 51 -11.99 10.73 -16.83
CA ILE A 51 -13.36 11.27 -17.02
C ILE A 51 -13.93 11.66 -15.65
N LYS A 52 -13.89 10.74 -14.69
CA LYS A 52 -14.40 10.94 -13.32
C LYS A 52 -13.63 12.01 -12.56
N GLU A 53 -12.33 12.19 -12.82
CA GLU A 53 -11.53 13.27 -12.23
C GLU A 53 -12.03 14.66 -12.65
N TYR A 54 -12.39 14.84 -13.93
CA TYR A 54 -12.93 16.11 -14.41
C TYR A 54 -14.40 16.30 -14.01
N ILE A 55 -15.20 15.23 -14.10
CA ILE A 55 -16.65 15.22 -13.95
C ILE A 55 -17.03 14.03 -13.03
N PRO A 56 -17.02 14.22 -11.69
CA PRO A 56 -17.20 13.14 -10.72
C PRO A 56 -18.50 12.33 -10.88
N ASP A 57 -19.58 13.00 -11.28
CA ASP A 57 -20.91 12.42 -11.47
C ASP A 57 -21.17 11.91 -12.90
N ALA A 58 -20.13 11.82 -13.75
CA ALA A 58 -20.28 11.36 -15.13
C ALA A 58 -20.84 9.93 -15.21
N LYS A 59 -21.87 9.70 -16.03
CA LYS A 59 -22.39 8.37 -16.37
C LYS A 59 -21.68 7.88 -17.63
N ILE A 60 -20.93 6.79 -17.52
CA ILE A 60 -20.08 6.27 -18.60
C ILE A 60 -20.65 4.95 -19.10
N THR A 61 -20.94 4.88 -20.40
CA THR A 61 -21.42 3.68 -21.10
C THR A 61 -20.45 3.29 -22.20
N PHE A 62 -20.17 1.99 -22.34
CA PHE A 62 -19.33 1.45 -23.40
C PHE A 62 -20.13 0.61 -24.39
N LEU A 63 -19.90 0.81 -25.69
CA LEU A 63 -20.21 -0.23 -26.68
C LEU A 63 -19.03 -1.19 -26.73
N ILE A 64 -19.27 -2.49 -26.57
CA ILE A 64 -18.22 -3.50 -26.48
C ILE A 64 -18.54 -4.72 -27.34
N ARG A 65 -17.50 -5.47 -27.73
CA ARG A 65 -17.67 -6.80 -28.31
C ARG A 65 -18.12 -7.80 -27.22
N GLU A 66 -18.90 -8.81 -27.61
CA GLU A 66 -19.49 -9.80 -26.69
C GLU A 66 -18.45 -10.47 -25.76
N ASP A 67 -17.30 -10.89 -26.31
CA ASP A 67 -16.23 -11.55 -25.55
C ASP A 67 -15.67 -10.66 -24.43
N LEU A 68 -15.72 -9.33 -24.55
CA LEU A 68 -15.19 -8.42 -23.54
C LEU A 68 -16.07 -8.28 -22.29
N LYS A 69 -17.32 -8.81 -22.32
CA LYS A 69 -18.31 -8.67 -21.24
C LYS A 69 -17.71 -8.93 -19.85
N ASP A 70 -17.08 -10.09 -19.68
CA ASP A 70 -16.51 -10.53 -18.41
C ASP A 70 -15.44 -9.57 -17.86
N GLY A 71 -14.63 -8.97 -18.74
CA GLY A 71 -13.64 -7.97 -18.32
C GLY A 71 -14.27 -6.64 -17.91
N PHE A 72 -15.39 -6.27 -18.53
CA PHE A 72 -16.13 -5.05 -18.19
C PHE A 72 -16.97 -5.21 -16.91
N GLU A 73 -17.41 -6.42 -16.56
CA GLU A 73 -18.04 -6.72 -15.26
C GLU A 73 -17.15 -6.39 -14.06
N LEU A 74 -15.83 -6.35 -14.27
CA LEU A 74 -14.83 -5.97 -13.27
C LEU A 74 -14.56 -4.46 -13.22
N LEU A 75 -15.06 -3.67 -14.17
CA LEU A 75 -14.81 -2.24 -14.28
C LEU A 75 -15.92 -1.43 -13.62
N ASP A 76 -15.67 -1.00 -12.39
CA ASP A 76 -16.65 -0.28 -11.57
C ASP A 76 -17.02 1.10 -12.12
N GLY A 77 -18.25 1.54 -11.83
CA GLY A 77 -18.74 2.86 -12.20
C GLY A 77 -18.98 3.06 -13.69
N THR A 78 -19.10 1.96 -14.45
CA THR A 78 -19.36 1.95 -15.90
C THR A 78 -20.52 1.04 -16.24
N HIS A 79 -21.19 1.34 -17.35
CA HIS A 79 -22.16 0.46 -17.98
C HIS A 79 -21.61 0.01 -19.33
N PHE A 80 -22.11 -1.09 -19.86
CA PHE A 80 -21.76 -1.51 -21.21
C PHE A 80 -22.96 -2.10 -21.96
N ILE A 81 -22.92 -1.99 -23.28
CA ILE A 81 -23.86 -2.54 -24.24
C ILE A 81 -23.05 -3.44 -25.16
N LYS A 82 -23.48 -4.69 -25.29
CA LYS A 82 -22.81 -5.68 -26.12
C LYS A 82 -23.24 -5.51 -27.57
N VAL A 83 -22.27 -5.55 -28.47
CA VAL A 83 -22.47 -5.49 -29.91
C VAL A 83 -22.03 -6.84 -30.48
N SER A 84 -22.97 -7.78 -30.58
CA SER A 84 -22.70 -9.18 -30.92
C SER A 84 -22.06 -9.37 -32.31
N PHE A 85 -22.33 -8.45 -33.24
CA PHE A 85 -21.78 -8.46 -34.59
C PHE A 85 -20.41 -7.76 -34.71
N TRP A 86 -19.90 -7.13 -33.65
CA TRP A 86 -18.54 -6.57 -33.70
C TRP A 86 -17.49 -7.67 -33.69
N LYS A 87 -16.44 -7.46 -34.50
CA LYS A 87 -15.27 -8.34 -34.56
C LYS A 87 -14.01 -7.53 -34.30
N ARG A 88 -13.01 -8.17 -33.68
CA ARG A 88 -11.72 -7.52 -33.39
C ARG A 88 -11.06 -7.05 -34.68
N TYR A 89 -10.50 -5.85 -34.64
CA TYR A 89 -9.82 -5.19 -35.77
C TYR A 89 -10.69 -4.86 -36.99
N VAL A 90 -11.98 -5.17 -36.94
CA VAL A 90 -12.93 -4.72 -37.98
C VAL A 90 -13.34 -3.28 -37.67
N PRO A 91 -13.17 -2.35 -38.62
CA PRO A 91 -13.67 -0.97 -38.47
C PRO A 91 -15.17 -0.95 -38.23
N PHE A 92 -15.64 0.04 -37.47
CA PHE A 92 -17.05 0.24 -37.19
C PHE A 92 -17.40 1.72 -37.27
N ASP A 93 -18.68 2.00 -37.50
CA ASP A 93 -19.27 3.32 -37.35
C ASP A 93 -20.21 3.30 -36.14
N ILE A 94 -20.00 4.23 -35.19
CA ILE A 94 -20.74 4.23 -33.94
C ILE A 94 -22.21 4.61 -34.15
N HIS A 95 -22.53 5.52 -35.07
CA HIS A 95 -23.90 5.96 -35.33
C HIS A 95 -24.70 4.88 -36.06
N HIS A 96 -24.09 4.21 -37.04
CA HIS A 96 -24.67 3.05 -37.69
C HIS A 96 -24.90 1.91 -36.69
N THR A 97 -23.93 1.65 -35.81
CA THR A 97 -24.07 0.64 -34.74
C THR A 97 -25.24 0.97 -33.82
N LEU A 98 -25.38 2.23 -33.40
CA LEU A 98 -26.50 2.67 -32.56
C LEU A 98 -27.85 2.50 -33.27
N LYS A 99 -27.93 2.79 -34.57
CA LYS A 99 -29.14 2.56 -35.38
C LYS A 99 -29.52 1.07 -35.43
N LEU A 100 -28.55 0.18 -35.62
CA LEU A 100 -28.78 -1.27 -35.64
C LEU A 100 -29.24 -1.83 -34.29
N LEU A 101 -28.83 -1.19 -33.18
CA LEU A 101 -29.20 -1.60 -31.83
C LEU A 101 -30.48 -0.91 -31.31
N ASP A 102 -31.12 -0.06 -32.13
CA ASP A 102 -32.25 0.79 -31.75
C ASP A 102 -31.96 1.68 -30.51
N ILE A 103 -30.77 2.28 -30.49
CA ILE A 103 -30.33 3.16 -29.40
C ILE A 103 -30.27 4.61 -29.89
N ASP A 104 -31.09 5.48 -29.28
CA ASP A 104 -31.04 6.91 -29.55
C ASP A 104 -29.72 7.53 -29.05
N HIS A 105 -28.93 8.05 -29.99
CA HIS A 105 -27.67 8.74 -29.73
C HIS A 105 -27.84 10.03 -28.89
N LYS A 106 -29.02 10.66 -28.90
CA LYS A 106 -29.30 11.88 -28.11
C LYS A 106 -29.31 11.64 -26.60
N LYS A 107 -29.34 10.37 -26.16
CA LYS A 107 -29.19 10.00 -24.74
C LYS A 107 -27.80 10.29 -24.17
N TYR A 108 -26.83 10.62 -25.01
CA TYR A 108 -25.44 10.83 -24.62
C TYR A 108 -24.94 12.22 -25.03
N ASP A 109 -24.41 12.96 -24.06
CA ASP A 109 -23.86 14.31 -24.26
C ASP A 109 -22.52 14.29 -25.03
N VAL A 110 -21.75 13.22 -24.84
CA VAL A 110 -20.42 13.02 -25.40
C VAL A 110 -20.31 11.62 -25.97
N ILE A 111 -20.08 11.52 -27.28
CA ILE A 111 -19.83 10.25 -27.97
C ILE A 111 -18.37 10.21 -28.41
N ILE A 112 -17.67 9.13 -28.06
CA ILE A 112 -16.26 8.89 -28.40
C ILE A 112 -16.15 7.58 -29.18
N ASP A 113 -15.97 7.70 -30.48
CA ASP A 113 -15.88 6.56 -31.40
C ASP A 113 -14.51 5.87 -31.37
N ARG A 114 -13.43 6.61 -31.09
CA ARG A 114 -12.05 6.09 -31.14
C ARG A 114 -11.24 6.51 -29.91
N VAL A 115 -11.22 5.63 -28.91
CA VAL A 115 -10.33 5.79 -27.75
C VAL A 115 -8.90 5.36 -28.11
N ASP A 116 -7.92 6.27 -27.96
CA ASP A 116 -6.48 5.98 -28.12
C ASP A 116 -5.78 5.94 -26.76
N PRO A 117 -5.91 4.83 -25.99
CA PRO A 117 -5.34 4.74 -24.64
C PRO A 117 -3.81 4.83 -24.65
N ASN A 118 -3.16 4.40 -25.73
CA ASN A 118 -1.69 4.46 -25.86
C ASN A 118 -1.14 5.90 -25.84
N TYR A 119 -1.95 6.87 -26.26
CA TYR A 119 -1.58 8.28 -26.26
C TYR A 119 -2.28 9.07 -25.14
N TRP A 120 -3.61 8.93 -25.00
CA TRP A 120 -4.43 9.76 -24.11
C TRP A 120 -4.11 9.56 -22.63
N VAL A 121 -3.69 8.35 -22.25
CA VAL A 121 -3.38 8.03 -20.86
C VAL A 121 -1.94 7.62 -20.67
N LYS A 122 -1.02 8.00 -21.58
CA LYS A 122 0.41 7.68 -21.43
C LYS A 122 1.01 8.14 -20.10
N TRP A 123 0.47 9.22 -19.53
CA TRP A 123 0.87 9.77 -18.23
C TRP A 123 0.60 8.81 -17.05
N GLN A 124 -0.24 7.79 -17.23
CA GLN A 124 -0.59 6.81 -16.19
C GLN A 124 0.58 5.89 -15.79
N ILE A 125 1.57 5.74 -16.67
CA ILE A 125 2.68 4.79 -16.47
C ILE A 125 3.46 5.20 -15.23
N SER A 126 3.70 4.25 -14.32
CA SER A 126 4.32 4.45 -13.02
C SER A 126 3.57 5.40 -12.07
N THR A 127 2.31 5.77 -12.35
CA THR A 127 1.56 6.76 -11.55
C THR A 127 0.23 6.25 -11.03
N ILE A 128 -0.55 5.54 -11.85
CA ILE A 128 -1.85 4.99 -11.45
C ILE A 128 -1.76 3.48 -11.44
N THR A 129 -2.16 2.87 -10.32
CA THR A 129 -2.45 1.44 -10.21
C THR A 129 -3.90 1.19 -10.64
N PRO A 130 -4.14 0.48 -11.75
CA PRO A 130 -5.47 0.00 -12.10
C PRO A 130 -6.07 -0.88 -11.01
N LYS A 131 -7.39 -0.74 -10.78
CA LYS A 131 -8.13 -1.49 -9.76
C LYS A 131 -9.43 -2.04 -10.33
N LEU A 132 -9.43 -3.32 -10.64
CA LEU A 132 -10.60 -4.04 -11.12
C LEU A 132 -11.35 -4.64 -9.93
N LYS A 133 -12.65 -4.37 -9.82
CA LYS A 133 -13.46 -4.81 -8.67
C LYS A 133 -13.90 -6.25 -8.83
N TRP A 134 -13.69 -7.02 -7.78
CA TRP A 134 -14.21 -8.38 -7.67
C TRP A 134 -15.56 -8.39 -6.96
N LYS A 135 -16.56 -9.07 -7.53
CA LYS A 135 -17.85 -9.30 -6.88
C LYS A 135 -17.80 -10.62 -6.12
N LYS A 136 -18.26 -10.64 -4.87
CA LYS A 136 -18.18 -11.82 -3.99
C LYS A 136 -18.86 -13.06 -4.59
N ASP A 137 -19.96 -12.86 -5.33
CA ASP A 137 -20.69 -13.96 -5.98
C ASP A 137 -19.86 -14.68 -7.06
N PHE A 138 -18.83 -14.04 -7.61
CA PHE A 138 -17.91 -14.67 -8.56
C PHE A 138 -17.05 -15.76 -7.93
N ASP A 139 -16.92 -15.80 -6.59
CA ASP A 139 -16.15 -16.85 -5.92
C ASP A 139 -16.74 -18.24 -6.18
N ARG A 140 -18.07 -18.34 -6.25
CA ARG A 140 -18.80 -19.59 -6.48
C ARG A 140 -18.59 -20.15 -7.90
N LEU A 141 -18.09 -19.35 -8.83
CA LEU A 141 -17.80 -19.82 -10.20
C LEU A 141 -16.73 -20.93 -10.20
N ALA A 142 -15.83 -20.91 -9.22
CA ALA A 142 -14.82 -21.94 -9.04
C ALA A 142 -15.36 -23.26 -8.46
N ASP A 143 -16.61 -23.29 -7.97
CA ASP A 143 -17.23 -24.51 -7.42
C ASP A 143 -17.70 -25.48 -8.50
N LYS A 144 -17.79 -25.02 -9.76
CA LYS A 144 -18.12 -25.87 -10.92
C LYS A 144 -17.01 -26.85 -11.29
N PHE A 145 -15.80 -26.63 -10.78
CA PHE A 145 -14.60 -27.37 -11.14
C PHE A 145 -14.08 -28.09 -9.90
N ASP A 146 -14.10 -29.42 -9.97
CA ASP A 146 -13.56 -30.26 -8.90
C ASP A 146 -12.04 -30.35 -9.04
N LEU A 147 -11.33 -29.57 -8.21
CA LEU A 147 -9.88 -29.53 -8.16
C LEU A 147 -9.40 -30.16 -6.85
N PRO A 148 -8.29 -30.93 -6.87
CA PRO A 148 -7.82 -31.69 -5.72
C PRO A 148 -7.44 -30.77 -4.56
N LYS A 149 -8.00 -31.03 -3.37
CA LYS A 149 -7.75 -30.22 -2.16
C LYS A 149 -6.46 -30.59 -1.46
N ASP A 150 -5.92 -31.78 -1.73
CA ASP A 150 -4.73 -32.38 -1.12
C ASP A 150 -3.49 -32.27 -2.03
N LYS A 151 -3.44 -31.24 -2.89
CA LYS A 151 -2.33 -30.96 -3.82
C LYS A 151 -2.03 -29.47 -3.87
N VAL A 152 -0.80 -29.12 -4.21
CA VAL A 152 -0.43 -27.75 -4.60
C VAL A 152 -0.91 -27.53 -6.02
N ILE A 153 -1.80 -26.55 -6.22
CA ILE A 153 -2.40 -26.29 -7.53
C ILE A 153 -1.64 -25.18 -8.25
N ILE A 154 -1.07 -25.51 -9.41
CA ILE A 154 -0.38 -24.56 -10.28
C ILE A 154 -1.20 -24.34 -11.55
N ALA A 155 -1.82 -23.18 -11.67
CA ALA A 155 -2.45 -22.77 -12.91
C ALA A 155 -1.41 -22.42 -13.96
N VAL A 156 -1.64 -22.83 -15.21
CA VAL A 156 -0.76 -22.52 -16.34
C VAL A 156 -1.61 -22.01 -17.49
N GLN A 157 -1.24 -20.84 -18.02
CA GLN A 157 -1.74 -20.35 -19.30
C GLN A 157 -0.68 -20.62 -20.40
N PRO A 158 -0.81 -21.72 -21.18
CA PRO A 158 0.22 -22.12 -22.14
C PRO A 158 0.19 -21.31 -23.45
N SER A 159 -0.90 -20.57 -23.71
CA SER A 159 -1.07 -19.79 -24.94
C SER A 159 -1.80 -18.47 -24.68
N ILE A 160 -1.52 -17.48 -25.53
CA ILE A 160 -2.09 -16.14 -25.45
C ILE A 160 -3.36 -16.09 -26.31
N GLU A 161 -4.34 -15.27 -25.90
CA GLU A 161 -5.64 -15.16 -26.58
C GLU A 161 -5.54 -14.49 -27.96
N THR A 162 -4.36 -14.00 -28.34
CA THR A 162 -4.16 -13.18 -29.54
C THR A 162 -2.89 -13.59 -30.27
N LYS A 163 -2.94 -13.63 -31.61
CA LYS A 163 -1.77 -13.97 -32.44
C LYS A 163 -0.68 -12.91 -32.23
N HIS A 164 0.43 -13.34 -31.62
CA HIS A 164 1.61 -12.51 -31.42
C HIS A 164 2.83 -13.19 -32.05
N SER A 165 3.94 -12.45 -32.07
CA SER A 165 5.23 -12.96 -32.53
C SER A 165 5.73 -14.10 -31.64
N SER A 166 6.41 -15.07 -32.25
CA SER A 166 6.93 -16.29 -31.61
C SER A 166 7.82 -16.06 -30.38
N TRP A 167 8.48 -14.90 -30.27
CA TRP A 167 9.31 -14.56 -29.10
C TRP A 167 8.51 -14.46 -27.78
N ARG A 168 7.18 -14.34 -27.85
CA ARG A 168 6.27 -14.32 -26.69
C ARG A 168 5.78 -15.70 -26.27
N GLU A 169 6.10 -16.74 -27.02
CA GLU A 169 5.59 -18.08 -26.77
C GLU A 169 6.61 -18.91 -25.99
N TYR A 170 6.14 -19.61 -24.97
CA TYR A 170 6.95 -20.61 -24.29
C TYR A 170 6.81 -21.95 -25.01
N PRO A 171 7.90 -22.61 -25.46
CA PRO A 171 7.81 -23.82 -26.26
C PRO A 171 6.98 -24.93 -25.59
N ILE A 172 6.07 -25.55 -26.34
CA ILE A 172 5.21 -26.65 -25.83
C ILE A 172 6.04 -27.78 -25.23
N LYS A 173 7.16 -28.15 -25.87
CA LYS A 173 8.10 -29.16 -25.37
C LYS A 173 8.64 -28.85 -23.97
N TYR A 174 8.75 -27.57 -23.62
CA TYR A 174 9.22 -27.11 -22.32
C TYR A 174 8.12 -27.16 -21.26
N TYR A 175 6.87 -26.93 -21.63
CA TYR A 175 5.74 -27.24 -20.74
C TYR A 175 5.68 -28.74 -20.43
N LYS A 176 5.80 -29.61 -21.43
CA LYS A 176 5.84 -31.08 -21.22
C LYS A 176 6.98 -31.49 -20.28
N GLU A 177 8.20 -30.98 -20.51
CA GLU A 177 9.34 -31.25 -19.63
C GLU A 177 9.13 -30.70 -18.20
N LEU A 178 8.49 -29.53 -18.06
CA LEU A 178 8.15 -28.96 -16.76
C LEU A 178 7.19 -29.88 -15.98
N PHE A 179 6.13 -30.36 -16.65
CA PHE A 179 5.11 -31.20 -16.03
C PHE A 179 5.68 -32.56 -15.60
N SER A 180 6.47 -33.19 -16.47
CA SER A 180 7.09 -34.49 -16.18
C SER A 180 8.11 -34.47 -15.03
N LYS A 181 8.72 -33.31 -14.74
CA LYS A 181 9.75 -33.13 -13.70
C LYS A 181 9.20 -32.54 -12.40
N ALA A 182 7.92 -32.21 -12.34
CA ALA A 182 7.32 -31.59 -11.17
C ALA A 182 7.22 -32.56 -9.99
N HIS A 183 7.17 -32.01 -8.78
CA HIS A 183 7.00 -32.79 -7.56
C HIS A 183 5.62 -33.48 -7.54
N LYS A 184 5.54 -34.71 -7.03
CA LYS A 184 4.31 -35.53 -6.97
C LYS A 184 3.11 -34.90 -6.22
N ASP A 185 3.37 -33.87 -5.43
CA ASP A 185 2.34 -33.14 -4.67
C ASP A 185 1.71 -32.00 -5.48
N ILE A 186 2.17 -31.78 -6.72
CA ILE A 186 1.68 -30.74 -7.61
C ILE A 186 0.62 -31.30 -8.55
N VAL A 187 -0.40 -30.50 -8.83
CA VAL A 187 -1.29 -30.69 -9.97
C VAL A 187 -1.28 -29.42 -10.81
N PHE A 188 -1.08 -29.57 -12.11
CA PHE A 188 -1.16 -28.47 -13.06
C PHE A 188 -2.58 -28.34 -13.60
N VAL A 189 -3.08 -27.10 -13.66
CA VAL A 189 -4.38 -26.78 -14.24
C VAL A 189 -4.17 -25.88 -15.44
N LEU A 190 -4.46 -26.36 -16.65
CA LEU A 190 -4.35 -25.55 -17.85
C LEU A 190 -5.58 -24.66 -17.99
N LEU A 191 -5.36 -23.36 -18.08
CA LEU A 191 -6.39 -22.32 -18.23
C LEU A 191 -6.20 -21.57 -19.54
N GLY A 192 -7.31 -21.10 -20.12
CA GLY A 192 -7.32 -20.39 -21.39
C GLY A 192 -8.61 -20.62 -22.17
N THR A 193 -8.87 -19.75 -23.15
CA THR A 193 -10.13 -19.76 -23.89
C THR A 193 -10.13 -20.72 -25.09
N GLU A 194 -8.98 -21.24 -25.49
CA GLU A 194 -8.83 -22.10 -26.67
C GLU A 194 -7.95 -23.31 -26.39
N LYS A 195 -8.34 -24.48 -26.91
CA LYS A 195 -7.58 -25.74 -26.79
C LYS A 195 -6.85 -26.02 -28.11
N LYS A 196 -5.76 -25.30 -28.37
CA LYS A 196 -4.97 -25.43 -29.60
C LYS A 196 -4.00 -26.60 -29.55
N GLU A 197 -3.24 -26.69 -28.47
CA GLU A 197 -2.16 -27.67 -28.30
C GLU A 197 -2.67 -28.91 -27.55
N LYS A 198 -2.20 -30.10 -27.95
CA LYS A 198 -2.43 -31.34 -27.20
C LYS A 198 -1.31 -31.55 -26.17
N PHE A 199 -1.71 -31.67 -24.91
CA PHE A 199 -0.87 -32.21 -23.85
C PHE A 199 -1.29 -33.66 -23.63
N ASP A 200 -0.31 -34.56 -23.55
CA ASP A 200 -0.59 -35.97 -23.25
C ASP A 200 -1.19 -36.06 -21.85
N SER A 201 -2.04 -37.06 -21.59
CA SER A 201 -2.71 -37.25 -20.31
C SER A 201 -1.70 -37.67 -19.24
N GLU A 202 -0.93 -36.72 -18.76
CA GLU A 202 -0.08 -36.89 -17.58
C GLU A 202 -0.98 -37.01 -16.34
N ILE A 203 -0.62 -37.89 -15.42
CA ILE A 203 -1.40 -38.26 -14.22
C ILE A 203 -1.77 -37.03 -13.36
N PHE A 204 -1.02 -35.93 -13.47
CA PHE A 204 -1.14 -34.73 -12.63
C PHE A 204 -1.52 -33.46 -13.41
N LEU A 205 -2.22 -33.60 -14.54
CA LEU A 205 -2.60 -32.49 -15.42
C LEU A 205 -4.13 -32.42 -15.64
N ILE A 206 -4.75 -31.29 -15.33
CA ILE A 206 -6.17 -31.00 -15.57
C ILE A 206 -6.29 -29.94 -16.67
N ASP A 207 -6.84 -30.29 -17.83
CA ASP A 207 -7.02 -29.35 -18.95
C ASP A 207 -8.44 -28.76 -18.98
N LEU A 208 -8.56 -27.50 -18.53
CA LEU A 208 -9.79 -26.70 -18.53
C LEU A 208 -9.84 -25.67 -19.66
N ARG A 209 -8.87 -25.69 -20.58
CA ARG A 209 -8.85 -24.76 -21.71
C ARG A 209 -10.05 -24.98 -22.62
N GLY A 210 -10.69 -23.89 -23.02
CA GLY A 210 -11.92 -23.92 -23.84
C GLY A 210 -13.16 -24.43 -23.12
N LYS A 211 -13.07 -24.74 -21.80
CA LYS A 211 -14.19 -25.19 -20.96
C LYS A 211 -14.58 -24.15 -19.90
N THR A 212 -13.92 -23.01 -19.88
CA THR A 212 -14.04 -21.96 -18.87
C THR A 212 -14.30 -20.62 -19.55
N THR A 213 -15.16 -19.81 -18.92
CA THR A 213 -15.28 -18.38 -19.17
C THR A 213 -14.14 -17.61 -18.52
N LEU A 214 -13.96 -16.33 -18.86
CA LEU A 214 -12.91 -15.51 -18.26
C LEU A 214 -13.13 -15.31 -16.77
N LEU A 215 -14.38 -15.06 -16.33
CA LEU A 215 -14.68 -14.95 -14.90
C LEU A 215 -14.43 -16.26 -14.14
N GLU A 216 -14.72 -17.42 -14.75
CA GLU A 216 -14.39 -18.73 -14.16
C GLU A 216 -12.87 -18.95 -14.03
N VAL A 217 -12.08 -18.56 -15.03
CA VAL A 217 -10.61 -18.59 -14.95
C VAL A 217 -10.12 -17.75 -13.76
N LEU A 218 -10.60 -16.52 -13.64
CA LEU A 218 -10.20 -15.63 -12.54
C LEU A 218 -10.66 -16.16 -11.17
N ALA A 219 -11.85 -16.79 -11.11
CA ALA A 219 -12.36 -17.40 -9.89
C ALA A 219 -11.55 -18.63 -9.47
N ILE A 220 -11.15 -19.48 -10.42
CA ILE A 220 -10.25 -20.63 -10.17
C ILE A 220 -8.91 -20.13 -9.64
N LEU A 221 -8.30 -19.14 -10.33
CA LEU A 221 -7.03 -18.55 -9.90
C LEU A 221 -7.11 -18.02 -8.47
N LYS A 222 -8.15 -17.24 -8.15
CA LYS A 222 -8.33 -16.62 -6.83
C LYS A 222 -8.57 -17.64 -5.72
N ASN A 223 -9.38 -18.67 -5.98
CA ASN A 223 -9.96 -19.49 -4.91
C ASN A 223 -9.40 -20.92 -4.83
N ARG A 224 -8.71 -21.39 -5.88
CA ARG A 224 -8.24 -22.78 -5.98
C ARG A 224 -6.74 -22.92 -6.21
N CYS A 225 -6.06 -21.90 -6.70
CA CYS A 225 -4.65 -22.01 -7.09
C CYS A 225 -3.71 -21.39 -6.06
N ASP A 226 -2.53 -22.00 -5.91
CA ASP A 226 -1.42 -21.48 -5.10
C ASP A 226 -0.42 -20.71 -5.98
N TYR A 227 -0.28 -21.14 -7.24
CA TYR A 227 0.60 -20.53 -8.24
C TYR A 227 -0.15 -20.26 -9.54
N PHE A 228 0.30 -19.24 -10.27
CA PHE A 228 -0.12 -18.96 -11.63
C PHE A 228 1.12 -18.72 -12.52
N ILE A 229 1.31 -19.55 -13.54
CA ILE A 229 2.32 -19.37 -14.58
C ILE A 229 1.61 -18.83 -15.82
N SER A 230 1.99 -17.63 -16.27
CA SER A 230 1.33 -16.98 -17.40
C SER A 230 2.29 -16.25 -18.31
N LEU A 231 1.97 -16.25 -19.60
CA LEU A 231 2.57 -15.38 -20.61
C LEU A 231 2.02 -13.95 -20.48
N ASP A 232 2.64 -12.99 -21.19
CA ASP A 232 2.08 -11.64 -21.41
C ASP A 232 0.71 -11.72 -22.11
N SER A 233 -0.37 -11.76 -21.32
CA SER A 233 -1.73 -12.03 -21.77
C SER A 233 -2.76 -11.07 -21.19
N GLY A 234 -3.98 -11.12 -21.76
CA GLY A 234 -5.13 -10.42 -21.21
C GLY A 234 -5.49 -10.93 -19.81
N ILE A 235 -5.53 -12.25 -19.62
CA ILE A 235 -5.81 -12.88 -18.32
C ILE A 235 -4.79 -12.44 -17.27
N LEU A 236 -3.49 -12.44 -17.58
CA LEU A 236 -2.44 -11.96 -16.68
C LEU A 236 -2.70 -10.52 -16.26
N SER A 237 -2.95 -9.64 -17.22
CA SER A 237 -3.14 -8.21 -16.97
C SER A 237 -4.40 -7.93 -16.16
N LEU A 238 -5.47 -8.69 -16.37
CA LEU A 238 -6.70 -8.57 -15.58
C LEU A 238 -6.47 -9.09 -14.16
N PHE A 239 -5.93 -10.31 -14.01
CA PHE A 239 -5.66 -10.92 -12.71
C PHE A 239 -4.70 -10.07 -11.86
N TYR A 240 -3.62 -9.57 -12.47
CA TYR A 240 -2.65 -8.71 -11.79
C TYR A 240 -3.29 -7.44 -11.21
N TYR A 241 -4.32 -6.88 -11.86
CA TYR A 241 -4.97 -5.65 -11.41
C TYR A 241 -6.33 -5.86 -10.72
N LEU A 242 -6.68 -7.10 -10.36
CA LEU A 242 -7.82 -7.38 -9.49
C LEU A 242 -7.55 -6.84 -8.07
N ASP A 243 -8.44 -5.98 -7.59
CA ASP A 243 -8.43 -5.42 -6.23
C ASP A 243 -9.01 -6.45 -5.26
N ILE A 244 -8.23 -7.49 -4.99
CA ILE A 244 -8.57 -8.64 -4.15
C ILE A 244 -7.50 -8.86 -3.09
N ASP A 245 -7.87 -9.57 -2.03
CA ASP A 245 -6.92 -10.12 -1.06
C ASP A 245 -6.78 -11.63 -1.33
N CYS A 246 -5.73 -12.00 -2.07
CA CYS A 246 -5.49 -13.38 -2.48
C CYS A 246 -3.99 -13.69 -2.45
N PRO A 247 -3.51 -14.44 -1.45
CA PRO A 247 -2.13 -14.94 -1.44
C PRO A 247 -1.91 -15.96 -2.56
N ILE A 248 -1.15 -15.55 -3.58
CA ILE A 248 -0.84 -16.38 -4.75
C ILE A 248 0.51 -15.94 -5.32
N LYS A 249 1.26 -16.89 -5.87
CA LYS A 249 2.51 -16.59 -6.58
C LYS A 249 2.30 -16.58 -8.09
N LEU A 250 2.56 -15.43 -8.72
CA LEU A 250 2.46 -15.25 -10.18
C LEU A 250 3.85 -15.27 -10.81
N LEU A 251 4.15 -16.31 -11.58
CA LEU A 251 5.30 -16.39 -12.46
C LEU A 251 4.90 -15.87 -13.85
N ALA A 252 5.27 -14.64 -14.13
CA ALA A 252 4.93 -13.99 -15.38
C ALA A 252 6.10 -14.08 -16.36
N LEU A 253 5.88 -14.68 -17.52
CA LEU A 253 6.88 -14.94 -18.53
C LEU A 253 6.84 -13.83 -19.58
N TRP A 254 7.95 -13.10 -19.70
CA TRP A 254 8.05 -11.94 -20.57
C TRP A 254 9.18 -12.10 -21.57
N GLY A 255 8.88 -11.91 -22.85
CA GLY A 255 9.92 -11.81 -23.87
C GLY A 255 10.43 -10.38 -24.10
N SER A 256 9.92 -9.38 -23.36
CA SER A 256 10.33 -7.98 -23.42
C SER A 256 9.87 -7.20 -22.17
N ARG A 257 10.63 -6.18 -21.75
CA ARG A 257 10.24 -5.25 -20.66
C ARG A 257 9.26 -4.15 -21.07
N ASP A 258 9.09 -3.89 -22.37
CA ASP A 258 8.33 -2.73 -22.87
C ASP A 258 6.83 -2.99 -23.09
N VAL A 259 6.27 -3.98 -22.39
CA VAL A 259 4.91 -4.46 -22.59
C VAL A 259 4.19 -4.76 -21.27
N GLY A 260 2.86 -4.85 -21.35
CA GLY A 260 1.98 -5.28 -20.28
C GLY A 260 2.19 -4.59 -18.93
N VAL A 261 2.07 -5.40 -17.87
CA VAL A 261 2.22 -4.99 -16.47
C VAL A 261 3.63 -4.47 -16.16
N ILE A 262 4.68 -5.04 -16.76
CA ILE A 262 6.06 -4.58 -16.54
C ILE A 262 6.20 -3.13 -16.96
N LYS A 263 5.76 -2.80 -18.17
CA LYS A 263 5.84 -1.43 -18.69
C LYS A 263 4.99 -0.46 -17.86
N GLN A 264 3.84 -0.90 -17.36
CA GLN A 264 3.00 -0.06 -16.53
C GLN A 264 3.69 0.31 -15.21
N ASN A 265 4.58 -0.54 -14.70
CA ASN A 265 5.51 -0.26 -13.58
C ASN A 265 4.80 0.28 -12.33
N VAL A 266 3.68 -0.35 -11.98
CA VAL A 266 2.94 -0.10 -10.74
C VAL A 266 2.62 -1.45 -10.10
N LYS A 267 2.66 -1.50 -8.77
CA LYS A 267 2.34 -2.71 -8.00
C LYS A 267 0.87 -3.10 -8.21
N SER A 268 0.61 -4.39 -8.12
CA SER A 268 -0.75 -4.95 -8.05
C SER A 268 -1.51 -4.35 -6.85
N PRO A 269 -2.83 -4.08 -7.00
CA PRO A 269 -3.67 -3.78 -5.84
C PRO A 269 -3.87 -4.98 -4.91
N ASN A 270 -3.67 -6.22 -5.39
CA ASN A 270 -3.57 -7.40 -4.53
C ASN A 270 -2.23 -7.41 -3.80
N LYS A 271 -2.25 -7.00 -2.53
CA LYS A 271 -1.04 -6.87 -1.69
C LYS A 271 -0.37 -8.20 -1.38
N ASN A 272 -1.10 -9.31 -1.49
CA ASN A 272 -0.60 -10.67 -1.23
C ASN A 272 -0.21 -11.41 -2.53
N LEU A 273 -0.14 -10.69 -3.65
CA LEU A 273 0.40 -11.23 -4.90
C LEU A 273 1.93 -11.25 -4.86
N MET A 274 2.52 -12.44 -4.80
CA MET A 274 3.96 -12.60 -5.01
C MET A 274 4.26 -12.62 -6.52
N TYR A 275 4.59 -11.46 -7.08
CA TYR A 275 4.88 -11.30 -8.50
C TYR A 275 6.35 -11.59 -8.83
N VAL A 276 6.59 -12.57 -9.70
CA VAL A 276 7.92 -12.97 -10.19
C VAL A 276 7.98 -12.77 -11.71
N PRO A 277 8.50 -11.62 -12.20
CA PRO A 277 8.70 -11.40 -13.62
C PRO A 277 9.95 -12.14 -14.12
N LEU A 278 9.77 -13.07 -15.04
CA LEU A 278 10.83 -13.80 -15.74
C LEU A 278 11.01 -13.22 -17.14
N VAL A 279 11.96 -12.29 -17.28
CA VAL A 279 12.20 -11.56 -18.52
C VAL A 279 13.36 -12.18 -19.30
N PHE A 280 13.09 -12.62 -20.53
CA PHE A 280 14.07 -13.15 -21.47
C PHE A 280 13.99 -12.35 -22.76
N GLU A 281 14.76 -11.25 -22.82
CA GLU A 281 14.95 -10.50 -24.06
C GLU A 281 15.50 -11.45 -25.13
N ASN A 282 15.01 -11.32 -26.37
CA ASN A 282 15.22 -12.27 -27.48
C ASN A 282 14.39 -13.56 -27.43
N GLY A 283 13.47 -13.69 -26.48
CA GLY A 283 12.35 -14.63 -26.53
C GLY A 283 12.39 -15.76 -25.50
N LEU A 284 11.18 -16.22 -25.15
CA LEU A 284 10.95 -17.20 -24.08
C LEU A 284 11.49 -18.61 -24.36
N GLN A 285 11.89 -18.92 -25.59
CA GLN A 285 12.62 -20.15 -25.92
C GLN A 285 13.98 -20.28 -25.22
N ASN A 286 14.51 -19.19 -24.66
CA ASN A 286 15.74 -19.19 -23.88
C ASN A 286 15.52 -19.56 -22.40
N LEU A 287 14.27 -19.52 -21.92
CA LEU A 287 13.93 -19.92 -20.55
C LEU A 287 13.81 -21.44 -20.48
N LYS A 288 14.72 -22.10 -19.76
CA LYS A 288 14.69 -23.56 -19.60
C LYS A 288 13.69 -23.99 -18.50
N PRO A 289 13.02 -25.16 -18.63
CA PRO A 289 12.13 -25.69 -17.60
C PRO A 289 12.76 -25.78 -16.21
N THR A 290 14.05 -26.10 -16.14
CA THR A 290 14.82 -26.15 -14.88
C THR A 290 14.91 -24.80 -14.17
N GLN A 291 14.84 -23.68 -14.90
CA GLN A 291 14.77 -22.35 -14.31
C GLN A 291 13.36 -22.04 -13.78
N LEU A 292 12.31 -22.53 -14.43
CA LEU A 292 10.93 -22.43 -13.92
C LEU A 292 10.73 -23.28 -12.66
N LEU A 293 11.25 -24.52 -12.64
CA LEU A 293 11.17 -25.42 -11.49
C LEU A 293 11.73 -24.81 -10.21
N LYS A 294 12.80 -24.02 -10.29
CA LYS A 294 13.39 -23.30 -9.14
C LYS A 294 12.47 -22.23 -8.53
N ASN A 295 11.41 -21.83 -9.25
CA ASN A 295 10.50 -20.77 -8.84
C ASN A 295 9.11 -21.29 -8.44
N ILE A 296 8.91 -22.61 -8.45
CA ILE A 296 7.68 -23.26 -7.98
C ILE A 296 7.98 -24.26 -6.87
N TYR A 297 6.92 -24.69 -6.18
CA TYR A 297 6.97 -25.64 -5.08
C TYR A 297 7.73 -26.93 -5.48
N PRO A 298 8.47 -27.58 -4.55
CA PRO A 298 8.86 -27.11 -3.21
C PRO A 298 10.12 -26.23 -3.22
N LEU A 299 10.87 -26.22 -4.33
CA LEU A 299 12.22 -25.67 -4.40
C LEU A 299 12.27 -24.18 -4.07
N ASP A 300 11.26 -23.42 -4.51
CA ASP A 300 11.17 -22.00 -4.23
C ASP A 300 10.94 -21.69 -2.76
N ILE A 301 10.16 -22.52 -2.05
CA ILE A 301 9.90 -22.38 -0.62
C ILE A 301 11.13 -22.72 0.19
N GLU A 302 11.81 -23.81 -0.13
CA GLU A 302 13.06 -24.17 0.54
C GLU A 302 14.12 -23.09 0.36
N LYS A 303 14.23 -22.57 -0.87
CA LYS A 303 15.12 -21.44 -1.18
C LYS A 303 14.72 -20.19 -0.39
N PHE A 304 13.44 -19.83 -0.39
CA PHE A 304 12.93 -18.66 0.32
C PHE A 304 13.20 -18.75 1.83
N LEU A 305 12.99 -19.90 2.45
CA LEU A 305 13.30 -20.11 3.86
C LEU A 305 14.81 -19.97 4.13
N LYS A 306 15.67 -20.55 3.29
CA LYS A 306 17.13 -20.44 3.43
C LYS A 306 17.62 -18.99 3.28
N GLU A 307 17.13 -18.26 2.28
CA GLU A 307 17.49 -16.85 2.02
C GLU A 307 17.05 -15.89 3.13
N ASN A 308 16.08 -16.29 3.96
CA ASN A 308 15.60 -15.51 5.11
C ASN A 308 16.06 -16.11 6.45
N ASN A 309 17.14 -16.90 6.46
CA ASN A 309 17.72 -17.54 7.64
C ASN A 309 16.75 -18.45 8.43
N GLN A 310 15.74 -19.01 7.76
CA GLN A 310 14.73 -19.89 8.33
C GLN A 310 15.04 -21.38 8.08
N THR A 311 16.32 -21.77 8.11
CA THR A 311 16.76 -23.11 7.72
C THR A 311 16.10 -24.23 8.52
N SER A 312 15.85 -24.02 9.82
CA SER A 312 15.17 -24.99 10.68
C SER A 312 13.71 -25.28 10.28
N LEU A 313 13.08 -24.37 9.51
CA LEU A 313 11.74 -24.56 8.98
C LEU A 313 11.71 -25.42 7.72
N VAL A 314 12.85 -25.59 7.01
CA VAL A 314 12.90 -26.38 5.77
C VAL A 314 12.52 -27.85 6.06
N GLU A 315 13.17 -28.48 7.03
CA GLU A 315 12.88 -29.86 7.42
C GLU A 315 11.48 -30.02 8.01
N LYS A 316 11.03 -29.04 8.81
CA LYS A 316 9.67 -29.04 9.38
C LYS A 316 8.62 -28.95 8.27
N PHE A 317 8.83 -28.09 7.29
CA PHE A 317 7.92 -27.90 6.16
C PHE A 317 7.76 -29.17 5.32
N GLN A 318 8.84 -29.92 5.11
CA GLN A 318 8.77 -31.20 4.39
C GLN A 318 7.85 -32.21 5.08
N LYS A 319 7.78 -32.20 6.41
CA LYS A 319 6.95 -33.07 7.25
C LYS A 319 5.50 -32.59 7.42
N PHE A 320 5.14 -31.40 6.96
CA PHE A 320 3.77 -30.90 7.07
C PHE A 320 2.79 -31.72 6.23
N SER A 321 1.57 -31.90 6.74
CA SER A 321 0.45 -32.41 5.95
C SER A 321 0.14 -31.44 4.80
N MET A 322 -0.52 -31.91 3.73
CA MET A 322 -0.78 -31.04 2.58
C MET A 322 -1.63 -29.80 2.90
N PRO A 323 -2.71 -29.90 3.71
CA PRO A 323 -3.45 -28.71 4.12
C PRO A 323 -2.58 -27.70 4.88
N LYS A 324 -1.63 -28.19 5.70
CA LYS A 324 -0.69 -27.35 6.44
C LYS A 324 0.34 -26.72 5.51
N LYS A 325 0.83 -27.45 4.49
CA LYS A 325 1.70 -26.91 3.44
C LYS A 325 1.01 -25.78 2.69
N GLN A 326 -0.21 -25.98 2.19
CA GLN A 326 -0.98 -24.94 1.48
C GLN A 326 -1.20 -23.69 2.34
N LYS A 327 -1.58 -23.86 3.62
CA LYS A 327 -1.72 -22.72 4.55
C LYS A 327 -0.39 -21.97 4.69
N PHE A 328 0.72 -22.70 4.87
CA PHE A 328 2.05 -22.10 4.99
C PHE A 328 2.53 -21.40 3.72
N LEU A 329 2.22 -21.94 2.52
CA LEU A 329 2.47 -21.28 1.24
C LEU A 329 1.79 -19.90 1.18
N LYS A 330 0.51 -19.86 1.53
CA LYS A 330 -0.26 -18.60 1.56
C LYS A 330 0.32 -17.60 2.55
N GLU A 331 0.80 -18.07 3.70
CA GLU A 331 1.50 -17.20 4.65
C GLU A 331 2.79 -16.64 4.07
N ILE A 332 3.64 -17.47 3.46
CA ILE A 332 4.87 -17.03 2.78
C ILE A 332 4.58 -16.00 1.68
N PHE A 333 3.57 -16.25 0.84
CA PHE A 333 3.21 -15.32 -0.24
C PHE A 333 2.66 -13.99 0.26
N SER A 334 2.12 -13.95 1.49
CA SER A 334 1.67 -12.72 2.16
C SER A 334 2.79 -11.92 2.84
N LEU A 335 4.03 -12.42 2.88
CA LEU A 335 5.14 -11.72 3.51
C LEU A 335 5.68 -10.63 2.56
N ASP A 336 5.90 -9.44 3.11
CA ASP A 336 6.55 -8.35 2.39
C ASP A 336 8.06 -8.62 2.31
N VAL A 337 8.54 -8.93 1.10
CA VAL A 337 9.96 -9.24 0.84
C VAL A 337 10.88 -8.09 1.23
N ASP A 338 10.44 -6.84 1.10
CA ASP A 338 11.24 -5.68 1.51
C ASP A 338 11.35 -5.58 3.03
N VAL A 339 10.32 -6.03 3.76
CA VAL A 339 10.38 -6.16 5.23
C VAL A 339 11.36 -7.26 5.63
N LEU A 340 11.32 -8.41 4.95
CA LEU A 340 12.19 -9.55 5.30
C LEU A 340 13.67 -9.27 5.04
N LYS A 341 14.01 -8.59 3.93
CA LYS A 341 15.40 -8.14 3.66
C LYS A 341 15.97 -7.32 4.82
N LYS A 342 15.17 -6.41 5.38
CA LYS A 342 15.55 -5.62 6.55
C LYS A 342 15.67 -6.47 7.83
N GLN A 343 14.92 -7.57 7.94
CA GLN A 343 15.03 -8.48 9.08
C GLN A 343 16.29 -9.33 9.03
N ASN A 344 16.86 -9.60 7.86
CA ASN A 344 18.12 -10.35 7.75
C ASN A 344 19.30 -9.68 8.46
N PHE A 345 19.21 -8.39 8.76
CA PHE A 345 20.21 -7.72 9.61
C PHE A 345 20.19 -8.22 11.06
N PHE A 346 19.11 -8.85 11.54
CA PHE A 346 19.01 -9.41 12.90
C PHE A 346 20.14 -10.39 13.23
N THR A 347 20.50 -11.28 12.29
CA THR A 347 21.58 -12.26 12.52
C THR A 347 22.96 -11.62 12.64
N VAL A 348 23.16 -10.43 12.07
CA VAL A 348 24.39 -9.64 12.28
C VAL A 348 24.43 -9.11 13.72
N PHE A 349 23.28 -8.77 14.30
CA PHE A 349 23.22 -8.25 15.68
C PHE A 349 23.42 -9.33 16.77
N ASN A 350 23.10 -10.60 16.51
CA ASN A 350 23.14 -11.67 17.53
C ASN A 350 24.35 -12.61 17.46
N LYS A 351 25.12 -12.66 16.36
CA LYS A 351 26.35 -13.49 16.31
C LYS A 351 27.50 -12.93 17.15
N ASP A 352 27.35 -11.71 17.62
CA ASP A 352 28.33 -11.04 18.45
C ASP A 352 27.97 -11.15 19.96
N GLU A 353 27.83 -12.37 20.47
CA GLU A 353 27.82 -12.60 21.93
C GLU A 353 29.20 -12.28 22.57
N ASN A 354 30.22 -12.00 21.75
CA ASN A 354 31.50 -11.40 22.16
C ASN A 354 31.66 -9.91 21.80
N PHE A 355 30.66 -9.19 21.28
CA PHE A 355 30.71 -7.71 21.24
C PHE A 355 30.33 -7.11 22.61
N ASN A 356 31.13 -7.43 23.61
CA ASN A 356 31.49 -6.46 24.63
C ASN A 356 32.79 -5.80 24.16
N LYS A 357 32.74 -4.75 23.33
CA LYS A 357 33.59 -3.55 23.46
C LYS A 357 33.46 -2.47 22.39
N ASP A 358 33.07 -2.75 21.14
CA ASP A 358 33.06 -1.71 20.10
C ASP A 358 31.73 -1.66 19.34
N GLU A 359 30.71 -1.20 20.04
CA GLU A 359 29.55 -0.61 19.41
C GLU A 359 30.02 0.59 18.53
N LYS A 360 30.06 0.45 17.19
CA LYS A 360 29.75 1.58 16.28
C LYS A 360 28.26 1.94 16.39
N PHE A 361 27.77 2.10 17.60
CA PHE A 361 26.50 2.74 17.87
C PHE A 361 26.76 4.21 17.71
N LEU A 362 26.00 4.86 16.81
CA LEU A 362 25.91 6.32 16.70
C LEU A 362 27.25 6.96 17.06
N ASP A 363 28.29 6.94 16.22
CA ASP A 363 29.65 7.41 16.57
C ASP A 363 29.57 8.51 17.63
N SER A 364 29.65 8.14 18.93
CA SER A 364 28.90 8.88 19.96
C SER A 364 29.52 10.22 20.27
N ASP A 365 30.76 10.35 19.81
CA ASP A 365 31.58 11.54 19.79
C ASP A 365 31.10 12.55 18.71
N SER A 366 30.25 12.15 17.77
CA SER A 366 29.68 13.01 16.71
C SER A 366 28.32 13.62 17.05
N ILE A 367 27.64 13.17 18.11
CA ILE A 367 26.30 13.65 18.45
C ILE A 367 26.36 14.74 19.52
N GLN A 368 25.88 15.91 19.16
CA GLN A 368 25.81 17.07 20.04
C GLN A 368 24.35 17.35 20.46
N PRO A 369 24.09 17.76 21.71
CA PRO A 369 22.77 18.26 22.10
C PRO A 369 22.31 19.40 21.19
N LEU A 370 21.02 19.44 20.87
CA LEU A 370 20.46 20.60 20.20
C LEU A 370 20.37 21.75 21.21
N GLU A 371 21.09 22.84 20.94
CA GLU A 371 21.19 23.96 21.88
C GLU A 371 19.95 24.87 21.90
N ILE A 372 19.36 25.13 20.72
CA ILE A 372 18.28 26.11 20.57
C ILE A 372 17.13 25.52 19.76
N SER A 373 15.91 25.68 20.29
CA SER A 373 14.67 25.50 19.56
C SER A 373 13.81 26.76 19.67
N LYS A 374 13.14 27.14 18.58
CA LYS A 374 12.37 28.40 18.52
C LYS A 374 10.91 28.15 18.89
N LYS A 375 10.32 29.08 19.65
CA LYS A 375 8.87 29.17 19.82
C LYS A 375 8.25 29.88 18.61
N ALA A 376 7.02 29.52 18.26
CA ALA A 376 6.27 30.25 17.25
C ALA A 376 5.88 31.65 17.76
N ASN A 377 5.77 32.61 16.84
CA ASN A 377 5.31 33.97 17.11
C ASN A 377 3.99 34.27 16.40
N GLU A 378 3.45 35.47 16.62
CA GLU A 378 2.19 35.92 16.02
C GLU A 378 2.20 35.92 14.47
N ASN A 379 3.34 36.23 13.85
CA ASN A 379 3.46 36.15 12.39
C ASN A 379 3.36 34.71 11.88
N ASP A 380 3.84 33.73 12.66
CA ASP A 380 3.64 32.32 12.38
C ASP A 380 2.15 31.99 12.46
N LEU A 381 1.47 32.34 13.55
CA LEU A 381 0.02 32.15 13.71
C LEU A 381 -0.78 32.67 12.50
N ASN A 382 -0.54 33.92 12.10
CA ASN A 382 -1.19 34.55 10.95
C ASN A 382 -0.89 33.82 9.62
N LYS A 383 0.33 33.29 9.45
CA LYS A 383 0.71 32.50 8.28
C LYS A 383 0.02 31.14 8.26
N GLY A 384 -0.16 30.51 9.42
CA GLY A 384 -0.88 29.26 9.58
C GLY A 384 -2.34 29.38 9.17
N GLN A 385 -3.05 30.36 9.74
CA GLN A 385 -4.45 30.64 9.40
C GLN A 385 -4.63 30.88 7.89
N LYS A 386 -3.75 31.67 7.26
CA LYS A 386 -3.77 31.88 5.80
C LYS A 386 -3.54 30.59 5.02
N THR A 387 -2.73 29.68 5.53
CA THR A 387 -2.43 28.38 4.89
C THR A 387 -3.63 27.42 4.99
N LEU A 388 -4.29 27.39 6.15
CA LEU A 388 -5.52 26.63 6.38
C LEU A 388 -6.67 27.13 5.50
N LYS A 389 -6.90 28.44 5.43
CA LYS A 389 -7.91 29.05 4.53
C LYS A 389 -7.70 28.69 3.06
N LYS A 390 -6.44 28.50 2.64
CA LYS A 390 -6.08 28.04 1.28
C LYS A 390 -6.15 26.53 1.09
N GLN A 391 -6.54 25.78 2.12
CA GLN A 391 -6.66 24.32 2.14
C GLN A 391 -5.39 23.63 1.60
N LYS A 392 -4.22 24.07 2.10
CA LYS A 392 -2.90 23.57 1.68
C LYS A 392 -2.32 22.48 2.57
N ILE A 393 -3.08 22.04 3.56
CA ILE A 393 -2.64 21.05 4.55
C ILE A 393 -3.66 19.92 4.68
N ALA A 394 -3.16 18.71 4.91
CA ALA A 394 -3.94 17.54 5.27
C ALA A 394 -3.31 16.84 6.49
N LEU A 395 -4.02 15.86 7.04
CA LEU A 395 -3.63 15.11 8.24
C LEU A 395 -3.35 13.64 7.90
N ILE A 396 -2.30 13.08 8.50
CA ILE A 396 -2.11 11.63 8.65
C ILE A 396 -2.08 11.28 10.14
N ILE A 397 -2.98 10.39 10.55
CA ILE A 397 -3.07 9.85 11.90
C ILE A 397 -2.35 8.51 11.95
N LEU A 398 -1.37 8.36 12.85
CA LEU A 398 -0.70 7.09 13.11
C LEU A 398 -1.54 6.26 14.10
N ALA A 399 -2.32 5.30 13.59
CA ALA A 399 -3.30 4.52 14.37
C ALA A 399 -3.07 2.99 14.31
N ALA A 400 -1.86 2.54 14.00
CA ALA A 400 -1.53 1.11 13.92
C ALA A 400 -1.29 0.43 15.28
N GLY A 401 -1.30 1.19 16.37
CA GLY A 401 -1.10 0.67 17.72
C GLY A 401 -2.32 -0.07 18.27
N GLN A 402 -2.06 -1.15 19.01
CA GLN A 402 -3.04 -1.87 19.82
C GLN A 402 -3.05 -1.34 21.27
N GLY A 403 -4.21 -1.40 21.92
CA GLY A 403 -4.42 -0.96 23.31
C GLY A 403 -3.93 -1.92 24.39
N THR A 404 -3.17 -2.96 24.06
CA THR A 404 -2.86 -4.09 24.97
C THR A 404 -2.22 -3.68 26.29
N ARG A 405 -1.37 -2.63 26.32
CA ARG A 405 -0.77 -2.08 27.56
C ARG A 405 -1.80 -1.48 28.52
N LEU A 406 -2.97 -1.13 28.02
CA LEU A 406 -4.10 -0.59 28.79
C LEU A 406 -5.06 -1.70 29.24
N GLY A 407 -4.78 -2.97 28.93
CA GLY A 407 -5.75 -4.06 29.06
C GLY A 407 -6.92 -3.93 28.08
N PHE A 408 -6.70 -3.27 26.94
CA PHE A 408 -7.71 -3.02 25.92
C PHE A 408 -7.35 -3.76 24.63
N ASP A 409 -8.07 -4.85 24.34
CA ASP A 409 -7.80 -5.76 23.21
C ASP A 409 -8.38 -5.27 21.88
N LYS A 410 -8.40 -3.95 21.68
CA LYS A 410 -8.85 -3.28 20.45
C LYS A 410 -7.85 -2.24 20.01
N ALA A 411 -8.03 -1.72 18.80
CA ALA A 411 -7.23 -0.62 18.29
C ALA A 411 -7.22 0.56 19.28
N LYS A 412 -6.02 1.10 19.55
CA LYS A 412 -5.83 2.12 20.59
C LYS A 412 -6.74 3.34 20.41
N GLY A 413 -7.00 3.74 19.16
CA GLY A 413 -7.87 4.88 18.83
C GLY A 413 -9.33 4.73 19.28
N LEU A 414 -9.80 3.51 19.57
CA LEU A 414 -11.14 3.23 20.09
C LEU A 414 -11.21 3.31 21.62
N PHE A 415 -10.08 3.54 22.31
CA PHE A 415 -10.08 3.70 23.76
C PHE A 415 -10.82 4.97 24.15
N LYS A 416 -11.70 4.88 25.15
CA LYS A 416 -12.55 5.99 25.58
C LYS A 416 -11.98 6.74 26.78
N ILE A 417 -12.06 8.07 26.72
CA ILE A 417 -11.81 8.99 27.82
C ILE A 417 -13.01 9.93 27.88
N TYR A 418 -13.68 10.02 29.04
CA TYR A 418 -14.94 10.76 29.20
C TYR A 418 -15.98 10.42 28.10
N ASN A 419 -16.23 9.13 27.89
CA ASN A 419 -17.18 8.57 26.91
C ASN A 419 -16.88 8.80 25.42
N LYS A 420 -15.84 9.56 25.08
CA LYS A 420 -15.37 9.74 23.70
C LYS A 420 -14.12 8.93 23.45
N THR A 421 -14.07 8.27 22.31
CA THR A 421 -12.88 7.60 21.79
C THR A 421 -11.77 8.62 21.49
N LEU A 422 -10.52 8.18 21.46
CA LEU A 422 -9.41 9.03 21.03
C LEU A 422 -9.61 9.59 19.60
N PHE A 423 -10.24 8.82 18.71
CA PHE A 423 -10.66 9.33 17.40
C PHE A 423 -11.67 10.47 17.52
N GLU A 424 -12.72 10.33 18.32
CA GLU A 424 -13.72 11.39 18.50
C GLU A 424 -13.12 12.67 19.07
N HIS A 425 -12.23 12.59 20.07
CA HIS A 425 -11.52 13.75 20.61
C HIS A 425 -10.77 14.52 19.51
N LEU A 426 -10.07 13.80 18.62
CA LEU A 426 -9.31 14.41 17.54
C LEU A 426 -10.23 14.96 16.43
N LEU A 427 -11.26 14.20 16.04
CA LEU A 427 -12.20 14.56 14.98
C LEU A 427 -13.04 15.78 15.35
N ASP A 428 -13.44 15.93 16.62
CA ASP A 428 -14.19 17.10 17.09
C ASP A 428 -13.37 18.40 16.97
N LYS A 429 -12.07 18.35 17.27
CA LYS A 429 -11.15 19.49 17.06
C LYS A 429 -11.07 19.88 15.58
N ILE A 430 -11.04 18.88 14.69
CA ILE A 430 -11.01 19.11 13.24
C ILE A 430 -12.32 19.73 12.76
N LYS A 431 -13.48 19.22 13.19
CA LYS A 431 -14.80 19.79 12.84
C LYS A 431 -14.91 21.23 13.28
N SER A 432 -14.57 21.52 14.54
CA SER A 432 -14.56 22.87 15.09
C SER A 432 -13.68 23.81 14.27
N LYS A 433 -12.49 23.37 13.84
CA LYS A 433 -11.61 24.16 12.96
C LYS A 433 -12.23 24.39 11.57
N GLN A 434 -12.86 23.38 10.98
CA GLN A 434 -13.54 23.49 9.68
C GLN A 434 -14.69 24.49 9.73
N GLU A 435 -15.53 24.40 10.74
CA GLU A 435 -16.68 25.29 10.96
C GLU A 435 -16.20 26.73 11.17
N LYS A 436 -15.25 26.95 12.08
CA LYS A 436 -14.70 28.27 12.39
C LYS A 436 -14.08 28.97 11.17
N LEU A 437 -13.44 28.21 10.28
CA LEU A 437 -12.75 28.76 9.11
C LEU A 437 -13.55 28.63 7.80
N ASN A 438 -14.71 27.97 7.83
CA ASN A 438 -15.49 27.57 6.66
C ASN A 438 -14.61 26.90 5.56
N ILE A 439 -13.91 25.84 5.94
CA ILE A 439 -13.00 25.09 5.07
C ILE A 439 -13.23 23.59 5.14
N LYS A 440 -12.67 22.87 4.17
CA LYS A 440 -12.61 21.42 4.14
C LYS A 440 -11.19 20.92 4.41
N LEU A 441 -11.03 20.02 5.37
CA LEU A 441 -9.78 19.40 5.76
C LEU A 441 -9.82 17.91 5.42
N TYR A 442 -8.68 17.38 4.96
CA TYR A 442 -8.55 15.97 4.53
C TYR A 442 -7.75 15.19 5.56
N ILE A 443 -8.20 13.97 5.84
CA ILE A 443 -7.70 13.10 6.90
C ILE A 443 -7.36 11.75 6.29
N SER A 444 -6.20 11.21 6.66
CA SER A 444 -5.85 9.83 6.38
C SER A 444 -5.47 9.11 7.65
N VAL A 445 -5.95 7.88 7.80
CA VAL A 445 -5.64 7.05 8.97
C VAL A 445 -4.72 5.91 8.53
N MET A 446 -3.50 5.91 9.07
CA MET A 446 -2.54 4.82 8.88
C MET A 446 -2.78 3.72 9.90
N THR A 447 -3.23 2.55 9.46
CA THR A 447 -3.54 1.40 10.31
C THR A 447 -2.50 0.29 10.13
N SER A 448 -2.69 -0.83 10.83
CA SER A 448 -1.98 -2.10 10.63
C SER A 448 -2.90 -3.15 10.02
N GLU A 449 -2.36 -4.31 9.64
CA GLU A 449 -3.17 -5.46 9.20
C GLU A 449 -4.19 -5.90 10.27
N ILE A 450 -3.77 -5.91 11.54
CA ILE A 450 -4.57 -6.45 12.65
C ILE A 450 -5.78 -5.56 12.98
N ASN A 451 -5.66 -4.24 12.80
CA ASN A 451 -6.69 -3.29 13.22
C ASN A 451 -7.40 -2.52 12.08
N HIS A 452 -7.04 -2.79 10.82
CA HIS A 452 -7.62 -2.06 9.67
C HIS A 452 -9.14 -2.23 9.58
N GLY A 453 -9.62 -3.48 9.62
CA GLY A 453 -11.04 -3.78 9.49
C GLY A 453 -11.87 -3.20 10.65
N GLU A 454 -11.36 -3.31 11.88
CA GLU A 454 -12.02 -2.73 13.06
C GLU A 454 -12.13 -1.21 12.96
N ILE A 455 -11.05 -0.51 12.57
CA ILE A 455 -11.06 0.95 12.42
C ILE A 455 -12.02 1.38 11.30
N ILE A 456 -12.00 0.72 10.14
CA ILE A 456 -12.93 1.08 9.04
C ILE A 456 -14.38 0.87 9.48
N SER A 457 -14.69 -0.27 10.09
CA SER A 457 -16.05 -0.57 10.56
C SER A 457 -16.53 0.48 11.58
N PHE A 458 -15.67 0.86 12.52
CA PHE A 458 -15.97 1.92 13.48
C PHE A 458 -16.31 3.26 12.80
N PHE A 459 -15.56 3.68 11.78
CA PHE A 459 -15.89 4.91 11.04
C PHE A 459 -17.18 4.77 10.24
N GLU A 460 -17.42 3.63 9.58
CA GLU A 460 -18.63 3.38 8.79
C GLU A 460 -19.89 3.36 9.66
N GLU A 461 -19.87 2.62 10.78
CA GLU A 461 -20.95 2.53 11.76
C GLU A 461 -21.33 3.91 12.32
N ASN A 462 -20.34 4.78 12.51
CA ASN A 462 -20.53 6.15 12.98
C ASN A 462 -20.75 7.16 11.84
N LYS A 463 -21.07 6.70 10.63
CA LYS A 463 -21.36 7.54 9.44
C LYS A 463 -20.23 8.55 9.15
N ASN A 464 -18.97 8.08 9.25
CA ASN A 464 -17.75 8.90 9.17
C ASN A 464 -17.77 10.12 10.09
N PHE A 465 -18.50 10.07 11.20
CA PHE A 465 -18.70 11.19 12.12
C PHE A 465 -19.22 12.46 11.43
N GLY A 466 -19.94 12.34 10.31
CA GLY A 466 -20.45 13.49 9.54
C GLY A 466 -19.44 14.13 8.59
N PHE A 467 -18.22 13.59 8.46
CA PHE A 467 -17.32 13.98 7.37
C PHE A 467 -17.81 13.42 6.03
N GLU A 468 -17.59 14.17 4.95
CA GLU A 468 -17.91 13.68 3.62
C GLU A 468 -17.04 12.48 3.24
N LYS A 469 -17.57 11.59 2.39
CA LYS A 469 -16.87 10.36 1.95
C LYS A 469 -15.50 10.64 1.31
N ASP A 470 -15.29 11.82 0.72
CA ASP A 470 -14.01 12.20 0.13
C ASP A 470 -13.03 12.87 1.12
N GLN A 471 -13.37 13.02 2.41
CA GLN A 471 -12.50 13.65 3.41
C GLN A 471 -11.63 12.67 4.19
N ILE A 472 -12.09 11.43 4.40
CA ILE A 472 -11.41 10.44 5.23
C ILE A 472 -11.01 9.25 4.37
N ASP A 473 -9.72 8.92 4.38
CA ASP A 473 -9.18 7.74 3.73
C ASP A 473 -8.37 6.88 4.69
N PHE A 474 -8.19 5.61 4.37
CA PHE A 474 -7.44 4.65 5.18
C PHE A 474 -6.34 3.99 4.34
N PHE A 475 -5.18 3.77 4.95
CA PHE A 475 -4.11 2.97 4.34
C PHE A 475 -3.39 2.14 5.40
N LYS A 476 -2.92 0.96 5.00
CA LYS A 476 -2.21 0.02 5.88
C LYS A 476 -0.70 0.23 5.78
N GLN A 477 -0.01 0.20 6.91
CA GLN A 477 1.42 -0.06 6.96
C GLN A 477 1.70 -1.58 6.89
N PRO A 478 2.89 -2.01 6.43
CA PRO A 478 3.26 -3.41 6.42
C PRO A 478 3.50 -3.98 7.83
N SER A 479 3.69 -5.29 7.93
CA SER A 479 3.96 -5.98 9.18
C SER A 479 5.18 -6.89 9.02
N ALA A 480 5.94 -7.04 10.09
CA ALA A 480 7.13 -7.87 10.17
C ALA A 480 6.89 -9.09 11.07
N PRO A 481 7.36 -10.28 10.69
CA PRO A 481 7.43 -11.44 11.60
C PRO A 481 8.15 -11.13 12.91
N PHE A 482 7.71 -11.72 14.01
CA PHE A 482 8.52 -11.77 15.23
C PHE A 482 9.69 -12.75 15.06
N LEU A 483 10.84 -12.42 15.63
CA LEU A 483 12.03 -13.26 15.64
C LEU A 483 12.30 -13.80 17.04
N ASP A 484 12.66 -15.07 17.19
CA ASP A 484 13.20 -15.60 18.44
C ASP A 484 14.65 -15.15 18.67
N GLU A 485 15.29 -15.61 19.74
CA GLU A 485 16.68 -15.26 20.05
C GLU A 485 17.69 -15.76 18.99
N LYS A 486 17.32 -16.76 18.19
CA LYS A 486 18.14 -17.31 17.10
C LYS A 486 17.83 -16.67 15.74
N GLY A 487 16.82 -15.80 15.67
CA GLY A 487 16.38 -15.13 14.44
C GLY A 487 15.35 -15.92 13.64
N PHE A 488 14.77 -16.98 14.21
CA PHE A 488 13.70 -17.73 13.56
C PHE A 488 12.34 -17.08 13.77
N TRP A 489 11.45 -17.23 12.79
CA TRP A 489 10.08 -16.75 12.90
C TRP A 489 9.33 -17.44 14.03
N VAL A 490 8.61 -16.65 14.81
CA VAL A 490 7.71 -17.12 15.87
C VAL A 490 6.36 -17.49 15.26
N PHE A 491 5.75 -18.58 15.75
CA PHE A 491 4.48 -19.09 15.27
C PHE A 491 3.44 -19.18 16.38
N ASP A 492 2.25 -18.63 16.14
CA ASP A 492 1.07 -18.84 16.97
C ASP A 492 0.01 -19.62 16.19
N ASN A 493 -0.42 -20.78 16.69
CA ASN A 493 -1.42 -21.65 16.05
C ASN A 493 -1.15 -21.92 14.55
N ASP A 494 0.07 -22.35 14.23
CA ASP A 494 0.56 -22.57 12.86
C ASP A 494 0.45 -21.34 11.96
N LYS A 495 0.49 -20.12 12.53
CA LYS A 495 0.60 -18.87 11.79
C LYS A 495 1.84 -18.10 12.19
N ILE A 496 2.55 -17.52 11.23
CA ILE A 496 3.66 -16.61 11.51
C ILE A 496 3.12 -15.42 12.30
N LEU A 497 3.61 -15.24 13.52
CA LEU A 497 3.24 -14.13 14.39
C LEU A 497 3.88 -12.85 13.83
N LYS A 498 3.06 -11.85 13.51
CA LYS A 498 3.50 -10.58 12.91
C LYS A 498 3.12 -9.39 13.78
N ALA A 499 3.86 -8.30 13.66
CA ALA A 499 3.50 -7.01 14.22
C ALA A 499 3.79 -5.87 13.23
N PRO A 500 3.15 -4.69 13.37
CA PRO A 500 3.40 -3.55 12.48
C PRO A 500 4.88 -3.17 12.49
N ASP A 501 5.47 -2.89 11.32
CA ASP A 501 6.92 -2.67 11.13
C ASP A 501 7.42 -1.29 11.59
N GLY A 502 6.60 -0.56 12.34
CA GLY A 502 6.92 0.77 12.86
C GLY A 502 6.37 1.89 11.97
N ASN A 503 6.46 3.14 12.45
CA ASN A 503 5.89 4.28 11.73
C ASN A 503 6.79 4.81 10.59
N GLY A 504 8.00 4.29 10.42
CA GLY A 504 8.91 4.66 9.33
C GLY A 504 8.41 4.27 7.94
N SER A 505 7.57 3.25 7.84
CA SER A 505 6.97 2.80 6.57
C SER A 505 5.88 3.74 6.02
N ILE A 506 5.55 4.81 6.74
CA ILE A 506 4.60 5.85 6.31
C ILE A 506 4.94 6.41 4.92
N PHE A 507 6.21 6.70 4.64
CA PHE A 507 6.62 7.35 3.40
C PHE A 507 6.27 6.52 2.17
N LYS A 508 6.59 5.22 2.24
CA LYS A 508 6.27 4.23 1.20
C LYS A 508 4.77 3.94 1.14
N SER A 509 4.18 3.55 2.26
CA SER A 509 2.77 3.13 2.32
C SER A 509 1.80 4.24 1.90
N PHE A 510 2.10 5.48 2.26
CA PHE A 510 1.31 6.64 1.83
C PHE A 510 1.46 6.91 0.33
N CYS A 511 2.68 6.92 -0.21
CA CYS A 511 2.91 7.14 -1.65
C CYS A 511 2.32 6.04 -2.54
N GLU A 512 2.31 4.79 -2.07
CA GLU A 512 1.70 3.66 -2.77
C GLU A 512 0.17 3.64 -2.66
N SER A 513 -0.42 4.47 -1.78
CA SER A 513 -1.87 4.63 -1.68
C SER A 513 -2.41 5.59 -2.74
N ASN A 514 -3.69 5.45 -3.08
CA ASN A 514 -4.41 6.40 -3.95
C ASN A 514 -4.53 7.80 -3.30
N ILE A 515 -4.25 7.91 -2.01
CA ILE A 515 -4.40 9.12 -1.21
C ILE A 515 -3.31 10.13 -1.56
N PHE A 516 -2.07 9.69 -1.77
CA PHE A 516 -0.98 10.60 -2.12
C PHE A 516 -1.28 11.36 -3.42
N PHE A 517 -1.77 10.65 -4.44
CA PHE A 517 -2.19 11.28 -5.69
C PHE A 517 -3.42 12.19 -5.47
N LYS A 518 -4.43 11.73 -4.72
CA LYS A 518 -5.58 12.56 -4.32
C LYS A 518 -5.12 13.89 -3.70
N TYR A 519 -4.17 13.86 -2.76
CA TYR A 519 -3.66 15.07 -2.11
C TYR A 519 -2.92 16.00 -3.09
N LYS A 520 -2.16 15.45 -4.03
CA LYS A 520 -1.60 16.25 -5.15
C LYS A 520 -2.68 16.93 -5.97
N THR A 521 -3.75 16.22 -6.36
CA THR A 521 -4.86 16.81 -7.16
C THR A 521 -5.61 17.91 -6.40
N LYS A 522 -5.79 17.75 -5.08
CA LYS A 522 -6.37 18.76 -4.19
C LYS A 522 -5.39 19.91 -3.87
N LYS A 523 -4.18 19.89 -4.45
CA LYS A 523 -3.12 20.89 -4.28
C LYS A 523 -2.69 21.07 -2.81
N ILE A 524 -2.73 19.99 -2.04
CA ILE A 524 -2.15 19.91 -0.70
C ILE A 524 -0.63 20.05 -0.83
N LYS A 525 -0.02 20.76 0.10
CA LYS A 525 1.42 21.01 0.15
C LYS A 525 2.07 20.45 1.41
N TYR A 526 1.34 20.42 2.52
CA TYR A 526 1.85 20.06 3.84
C TYR A 526 1.02 18.94 4.43
N ILE A 527 1.66 18.07 5.21
CA ILE A 527 1.02 16.98 5.94
C ILE A 527 1.36 17.12 7.41
N SER A 528 0.34 17.29 8.24
CA SER A 528 0.45 17.11 9.68
C SER A 528 0.43 15.61 9.98
N VAL A 529 1.44 15.10 10.66
CA VAL A 529 1.54 13.68 11.06
C VAL A 529 1.48 13.62 12.58
N VAL A 530 0.47 12.93 13.11
CA VAL A 530 0.19 12.89 14.55
C VAL A 530 -0.07 11.47 15.04
N PRO A 531 0.35 11.09 16.25
CA PRO A 531 -0.03 9.84 16.86
C PRO A 531 -1.47 9.91 17.38
N ILE A 532 -2.23 8.80 17.30
CA ILE A 532 -3.60 8.75 17.81
C ILE A 532 -3.69 8.81 19.34
N ASP A 533 -2.59 8.56 20.05
CA ASP A 533 -2.62 8.34 21.49
C ASP A 533 -2.62 9.60 22.35
N ASN A 534 -2.54 10.79 21.75
CA ASN A 534 -2.52 12.04 22.48
C ASN A 534 -3.78 12.86 22.15
N PRO A 535 -4.83 12.83 23.00
CA PRO A 535 -6.08 13.55 22.75
C PRO A 535 -5.97 15.07 22.93
N LEU A 536 -4.90 15.57 23.56
CA LEU A 536 -4.70 17.00 23.79
C LEU A 536 -4.21 17.75 22.55
N LEU A 537 -3.60 17.06 21.58
CA LEU A 537 -3.04 17.72 20.40
C LEU A 537 -4.09 18.41 19.51
N ASP A 538 -3.73 19.56 18.95
CA ASP A 538 -4.42 20.15 17.78
C ASP A 538 -3.70 19.69 16.50
N PRO A 539 -4.35 18.87 15.64
CA PRO A 539 -3.73 18.38 14.42
C PRO A 539 -3.50 19.47 13.38
N PHE A 540 -4.19 20.62 13.52
CA PHE A 540 -4.12 21.77 12.63
C PHE A 540 -3.75 23.05 13.40
N ASP A 541 -2.77 22.93 14.31
CA ASP A 541 -2.18 24.05 15.07
C ASP A 541 -1.67 25.15 14.11
N ASP A 542 -2.33 26.30 14.16
CA ASP A 542 -2.05 27.46 13.31
C ASP A 542 -0.60 27.95 13.46
N ALA A 543 -0.08 28.05 14.69
CA ALA A 543 1.26 28.54 14.95
C ALA A 543 2.32 27.56 14.41
N PHE A 544 2.09 26.26 14.58
CA PHE A 544 2.97 25.21 14.07
C PHE A 544 3.02 25.18 12.54
N ILE A 545 1.85 25.26 11.88
CA ILE A 545 1.74 25.35 10.42
C ILE A 545 2.46 26.60 9.92
N GLY A 546 2.19 27.73 10.58
CA GLY A 546 2.81 29.00 10.28
C GLY A 546 4.33 28.97 10.28
N PHE A 547 4.89 28.45 11.36
CA PHE A 547 6.33 28.32 11.57
C PHE A 547 6.97 27.48 10.46
N HIS A 548 6.37 26.32 10.16
CA HIS A 548 6.85 25.43 9.10
C HIS A 548 6.88 26.14 7.74
N VAL A 549 5.79 26.82 7.38
CA VAL A 549 5.65 27.51 6.09
C VAL A 549 6.57 28.73 5.98
N LYS A 550 6.63 29.57 7.02
CA LYS A 550 7.44 30.80 7.04
C LYS A 550 8.92 30.47 6.97
N SER A 551 9.38 29.48 7.75
CA SER A 551 10.77 29.04 7.73
C SER A 551 11.12 28.20 6.48
N LYS A 552 10.15 27.91 5.60
CA LYS A 552 10.35 27.07 4.39
C LYS A 552 10.97 25.71 4.74
N ASN A 553 10.52 25.12 5.84
CA ASN A 553 11.05 23.84 6.30
C ASN A 553 10.55 22.70 5.40
N ASP A 554 11.33 21.64 5.31
CA ASP A 554 10.90 20.37 4.72
C ASP A 554 10.20 19.50 5.75
N VAL A 555 10.76 19.49 6.96
CA VAL A 555 10.20 18.83 8.13
C VAL A 555 10.27 19.80 9.32
N THR A 556 9.22 19.86 10.11
CA THR A 556 9.26 20.50 11.42
C THR A 556 8.81 19.53 12.49
N ILE A 557 9.61 19.38 13.53
CA ILE A 557 9.34 18.54 14.69
C ILE A 557 8.78 19.46 15.78
N LYS A 558 7.56 19.21 16.24
CA LYS A 558 7.07 19.88 17.46
C LYS A 558 7.76 19.22 18.65
N CYS A 559 8.52 19.98 19.43
CA CYS A 559 9.29 19.44 20.55
C CYS A 559 8.90 20.11 21.86
N MET A 560 9.34 19.51 22.95
CA MET A 560 9.13 19.98 24.31
C MET A 560 10.46 20.06 25.05
N GLU A 561 10.52 20.86 26.11
CA GLU A 561 11.67 20.85 27.01
C GLU A 561 11.77 19.49 27.69
N ARG A 562 12.99 18.95 27.75
CA ARG A 562 13.27 17.71 28.45
C ARG A 562 13.41 18.00 29.93
N LYS A 563 12.63 17.31 30.77
CA LYS A 563 12.58 17.58 32.22
C LYS A 563 13.58 16.76 33.02
N SER A 564 13.99 15.59 32.52
CA SER A 564 14.96 14.73 33.20
C SER A 564 15.71 13.81 32.24
N LEU A 565 16.85 13.25 32.70
CA LEU A 565 17.61 12.26 31.95
C LEU A 565 16.81 10.95 31.75
N ASP A 566 16.01 10.55 32.74
CA ASP A 566 15.23 9.30 32.75
C ASP A 566 13.91 9.38 31.95
N GLU A 567 13.64 10.51 31.29
CA GLU A 567 12.43 10.70 30.50
C GLU A 567 12.35 9.68 29.34
N LYS A 568 11.26 8.90 29.30
CA LYS A 568 10.99 7.83 28.30
C LYS A 568 10.51 8.39 26.97
N GLN A 569 11.26 9.34 26.43
CA GLN A 569 11.01 10.04 25.18
C GLN A 569 12.32 10.25 24.43
N GLY A 570 12.29 10.15 23.10
CA GLY A 570 13.47 10.34 22.27
C GLY A 570 14.07 11.74 22.44
N ALA A 571 15.37 11.83 22.67
CA ALA A 571 16.10 13.08 22.79
C ALA A 571 16.43 13.66 21.41
N ILE A 572 16.52 14.98 21.29
CA ILE A 572 16.87 15.67 20.04
C ILE A 572 18.30 16.19 20.13
N GLY A 573 19.15 15.76 19.19
CA GLY A 573 20.51 16.23 19.01
C GLY A 573 20.81 16.59 17.56
N LEU A 574 22.09 16.81 17.30
CA LEU A 574 22.68 17.06 16.00
C LEU A 574 23.73 15.98 15.72
N GLN A 575 23.68 15.39 14.54
CA GLN A 575 24.73 14.53 13.99
C GLN A 575 25.12 15.12 12.64
N ASP A 576 26.40 15.45 12.46
CA ASP A 576 26.92 16.12 11.26
C ASP A 576 26.13 17.41 10.90
N GLY A 577 25.77 18.19 11.94
CA GLY A 577 24.98 19.41 11.81
C GLY A 577 23.50 19.22 11.45
N LYS A 578 23.02 17.97 11.33
CA LYS A 578 21.62 17.64 11.03
C LYS A 578 20.89 17.15 12.27
N ILE A 579 19.61 17.48 12.39
CA ILE A 579 18.77 16.99 13.48
C ILE A 579 18.71 15.46 13.47
N LYS A 580 19.04 14.86 14.61
CA LYS A 580 18.92 13.43 14.89
C LYS A 580 18.07 13.24 16.15
N ILE A 581 17.17 12.26 16.09
CA ILE A 581 16.41 11.80 17.28
C ILE A 581 17.07 10.52 17.79
N ILE A 582 17.40 10.50 19.08
CA ILE A 582 17.96 9.33 19.77
C ILE A 582 16.88 8.73 20.66
N GLU A 583 16.46 7.50 20.36
CA GLU A 583 15.45 6.80 21.16
C GLU A 583 15.91 6.48 22.57
N TYR A 584 14.99 6.54 23.52
CA TYR A 584 15.30 6.39 24.96
C TYR A 584 15.90 5.01 25.30
N ILE A 585 15.56 3.97 24.55
CA ILE A 585 16.14 2.63 24.73
C ILE A 585 17.63 2.58 24.41
N HIS A 586 18.10 3.44 23.49
CA HIS A 586 19.52 3.57 23.16
C HIS A 586 20.21 4.51 24.14
N LEU A 587 19.52 5.56 24.60
CA LEU A 587 20.01 6.42 25.67
C LEU A 587 20.36 5.60 26.93
N ASN A 588 19.46 4.73 27.40
CA ASN A 588 19.69 3.92 28.60
C ASN A 588 20.86 2.93 28.47
N LYS A 589 21.15 2.43 27.27
CA LYS A 589 22.33 1.59 27.01
C LYS A 589 23.61 2.41 27.01
N ASN A 590 23.60 3.55 26.31
CA ASN A 590 24.76 4.43 26.15
C ASN A 590 25.07 5.26 27.41
N PHE A 591 24.11 5.45 28.32
CA PHE A 591 24.33 6.10 29.62
C PHE A 591 25.22 5.30 30.58
N LYS A 592 25.54 4.03 30.26
CA LYS A 592 26.62 3.30 30.92
C LYS A 592 28.01 3.83 30.52
N ASN A 593 28.11 4.53 29.39
CA ASN A 593 29.31 5.22 28.94
C ASN A 593 29.33 6.65 29.52
N SER A 594 30.37 6.99 30.28
CA SER A 594 30.41 8.19 31.14
C SER A 594 30.34 9.52 30.38
N ASN A 595 30.74 9.56 29.10
CA ASN A 595 30.68 10.75 28.25
C ASN A 595 29.26 11.08 27.79
N PHE A 596 28.42 10.08 27.47
CA PHE A 596 27.04 10.32 27.01
C PHE A 596 26.13 10.80 28.13
N LYS A 597 26.37 10.35 29.37
CA LYS A 597 25.67 10.82 30.57
C LYS A 597 25.92 12.31 30.88
N LYS A 598 27.02 12.88 30.38
CA LYS A 598 27.30 14.32 30.48
C LYS A 598 26.57 15.15 29.42
N LEU A 599 26.04 14.55 28.35
CA LEU A 599 25.34 15.28 27.30
C LEU A 599 23.94 15.71 27.79
N ASN A 600 23.79 17.02 28.02
CA ASN A 600 22.55 17.61 28.51
C ASN A 600 21.57 17.89 27.35
N PHE A 601 20.87 16.85 26.89
CA PHE A 601 19.83 17.02 25.86
C PHE A 601 18.66 17.85 26.39
N LYS A 602 18.44 19.02 25.77
CA LYS A 602 17.44 20.01 26.23
C LYS A 602 16.01 19.74 25.72
N PHE A 603 15.86 18.94 24.67
CA PHE A 603 14.58 18.80 23.97
C PHE A 603 14.21 17.33 23.74
N SER A 604 12.90 17.05 23.88
CA SER A 604 12.29 15.75 23.63
C SER A 604 11.40 15.79 22.38
N ASN A 605 11.45 14.71 21.61
CA ASN A 605 10.61 14.49 20.43
C ASN A 605 9.18 14.13 20.84
N SER A 606 8.18 14.91 20.40
CA SER A 606 6.76 14.62 20.69
C SER A 606 6.12 13.56 19.78
N GLY A 607 6.76 13.21 18.65
CA GLY A 607 6.12 12.38 17.62
C GLY A 607 5.15 13.13 16.71
N ILE A 608 5.03 14.46 16.84
CA ILE A 608 4.19 15.33 16.02
C ILE A 608 5.06 16.07 15.00
N TYR A 609 4.69 15.96 13.72
CA TYR A 609 5.49 16.47 12.62
C TYR A 609 4.64 17.25 11.61
N LEU A 610 5.25 18.27 11.00
CA LEU A 610 4.80 18.83 9.73
C LEU A 610 5.80 18.48 8.64
N ILE A 611 5.32 17.90 7.55
CA ILE A 611 6.16 17.40 6.47
C ILE A 611 5.63 17.91 5.13
N ASN A 612 6.52 18.43 4.28
CA ASN A 612 6.19 18.77 2.90
C ASN A 612 5.73 17.51 2.14
N LEU A 613 4.63 17.58 1.40
CA LEU A 613 4.08 16.44 0.65
C LEU A 613 5.13 15.79 -0.29
N GLU A 614 5.98 16.60 -0.90
CA GLU A 614 7.05 16.14 -1.81
C GLU A 614 8.11 15.29 -1.12
N ILE A 615 8.34 15.48 0.19
CA ILE A 615 9.32 14.72 0.96
C ILE A 615 8.93 13.25 1.06
N PHE A 616 7.63 12.94 1.14
CA PHE A 616 7.17 11.56 1.11
C PHE A 616 7.62 10.83 -0.16
N GLN A 617 7.53 11.50 -1.31
CA GLN A 617 7.97 10.91 -2.57
C GLN A 617 9.48 10.77 -2.67
N LYS A 618 10.26 11.70 -2.09
CA LYS A 618 11.73 11.61 -2.07
C LYS A 618 12.23 10.46 -1.20
N ILE A 619 11.52 10.17 -0.11
CA ILE A 619 11.95 9.19 0.90
C ILE A 619 11.36 7.79 0.67
N LYS A 620 10.26 7.65 -0.09
CA LYS A 620 9.52 6.38 -0.20
C LYS A 620 10.35 5.14 -0.55
N ASP A 621 11.46 5.33 -1.29
CA ASP A 621 12.35 4.24 -1.74
C ASP A 621 13.65 4.16 -0.90
N ILE A 622 13.81 5.00 0.12
CA ILE A 622 14.95 4.95 1.04
C ILE A 622 14.72 3.83 2.05
N GLU A 623 15.73 2.98 2.21
CA GLU A 623 15.72 1.89 3.18
C GLU A 623 16.06 2.39 4.58
N LEU A 624 15.03 2.59 5.42
CA LEU A 624 15.21 2.94 6.83
C LEU A 624 15.62 1.71 7.66
N LYS A 625 16.53 1.93 8.61
CA LYS A 625 17.03 0.92 9.55
C LYS A 625 15.91 0.35 10.43
N TYR A 626 16.00 -0.96 10.70
CA TYR A 626 15.20 -1.60 11.74
C TYR A 626 15.90 -1.57 13.09
N HIS A 627 15.11 -1.25 14.11
CA HIS A 627 15.44 -1.41 15.51
C HIS A 627 14.70 -2.64 16.04
N PHE A 628 15.43 -3.53 16.70
CA PHE A 628 14.87 -4.76 17.27
C PHE A 628 14.59 -4.57 18.75
N VAL A 629 13.31 -4.65 19.11
CA VAL A 629 12.84 -4.46 20.49
C VAL A 629 12.39 -5.80 21.05
N LYS A 630 13.02 -6.25 22.14
CA LYS A 630 12.62 -7.46 22.87
C LYS A 630 11.25 -7.23 23.52
N LYS A 631 10.29 -8.11 23.26
CA LYS A 631 8.92 -8.09 23.80
C LYS A 631 8.55 -9.48 24.30
N ARG A 632 7.69 -9.50 25.33
CA ARG A 632 6.99 -10.72 25.75
C ARG A 632 5.77 -10.91 24.84
N VAL A 633 5.63 -12.09 24.25
CA VAL A 633 4.51 -12.44 23.35
C VAL A 633 3.93 -13.80 23.76
N LYS A 634 2.61 -13.96 23.57
CA LYS A 634 1.92 -15.24 23.77
C LYS A 634 1.96 -16.05 22.49
N SER A 635 2.45 -17.29 22.59
CA SER A 635 2.64 -18.21 21.48
C SER A 635 2.45 -19.65 22.00
N GLY A 636 1.22 -19.97 22.45
CA GLY A 636 0.95 -21.12 23.32
C GLY A 636 1.44 -20.92 24.77
N ALA A 637 2.67 -20.46 24.94
CA ALA A 637 3.26 -20.00 26.20
C ALA A 637 3.81 -18.56 26.08
N ASP A 638 4.11 -17.92 27.20
CA ASP A 638 4.80 -16.63 27.24
C ASP A 638 6.27 -16.82 26.87
N ILE A 639 6.67 -16.25 25.73
CA ILE A 639 8.07 -16.26 25.27
C ILE A 639 8.59 -14.85 25.06
N PHE A 640 9.91 -14.70 25.04
CA PHE A 640 10.56 -13.47 24.57
C PHE A 640 10.84 -13.56 23.07
N ALA A 641 10.46 -12.52 22.34
CA ALA A 641 10.69 -12.38 20.91
C ALA A 641 11.09 -10.94 20.55
N TYR A 642 11.75 -10.76 19.43
CA TYR A 642 12.17 -9.48 18.91
C TYR A 642 11.19 -8.97 17.86
N LYS A 643 10.74 -7.73 18.06
CA LYS A 643 9.95 -6.98 17.10
C LYS A 643 10.86 -6.03 16.33
N ALA A 644 10.81 -6.08 15.00
CA ALA A 644 11.47 -5.10 14.16
C ALA A 644 10.59 -3.86 13.96
N GLU A 645 11.14 -2.66 14.20
CA GLU A 645 10.46 -1.38 14.01
C GLU A 645 11.39 -0.39 13.29
N SER A 646 10.88 0.27 12.24
CA SER A 646 11.46 1.48 11.66
C SER A 646 10.76 2.71 12.20
N PHE A 647 11.51 3.79 12.37
CA PHE A 647 10.98 5.04 12.90
C PHE A 647 10.97 6.16 11.86
N ILE A 648 9.88 6.95 11.83
CA ILE A 648 9.69 8.06 10.91
C ILE A 648 10.82 9.09 10.97
N PHE A 649 11.39 9.32 12.16
CA PHE A 649 12.46 10.31 12.34
C PHE A 649 13.81 9.87 11.77
N GLU A 650 14.03 8.57 11.53
CA GLU A 650 15.25 8.10 10.85
C GLU A 650 15.34 8.67 9.43
N ALA A 651 14.19 8.97 8.83
CA ALA A 651 14.12 9.55 7.50
C ALA A 651 14.59 11.02 7.44
N PHE A 652 14.62 11.72 8.58
CA PHE A 652 14.90 13.16 8.60
C PHE A 652 16.37 13.48 8.29
N THR A 653 17.29 12.53 8.45
CA THR A 653 18.71 12.69 8.07
C THR A 653 18.90 12.80 6.55
N TYR A 654 17.95 12.28 5.77
CA TYR A 654 17.89 12.35 4.30
C TYR A 654 17.18 13.60 3.78
N VAL A 655 16.75 14.49 4.68
CA VAL A 655 16.03 15.73 4.34
C VAL A 655 16.95 16.92 4.51
N ASN A 656 16.77 17.93 3.65
CA ASN A 656 17.63 19.11 3.64
C ASN A 656 17.34 20.05 4.82
N LYS A 657 16.08 20.48 5.00
CA LYS A 657 15.73 21.48 6.02
C LYS A 657 14.78 20.94 7.08
N VAL A 658 15.35 20.32 8.10
CA VAL A 658 14.65 19.87 9.32
C VAL A 658 14.85 20.92 10.40
N ASN A 659 13.79 21.30 11.10
CA ASN A 659 13.85 22.20 12.25
C ASN A 659 12.94 21.72 13.38
N THR A 660 13.22 22.19 14.60
CA THR A 660 12.33 21.99 15.75
C THR A 660 11.53 23.27 16.04
N MET A 661 10.32 23.09 16.59
CA MET A 661 9.54 24.17 17.19
C MET A 661 9.20 23.79 18.63
N LEU A 662 9.67 24.60 19.58
CA LEU A 662 9.39 24.43 20.99
C LEU A 662 7.97 24.87 21.32
N ALA A 663 7.24 24.03 22.04
CA ALA A 663 5.92 24.34 22.57
C ALA A 663 5.81 23.92 24.04
N ASP A 664 4.90 24.56 24.75
CA ASP A 664 4.61 24.24 26.15
C ASP A 664 3.94 22.87 26.26
N THR A 665 4.58 21.93 26.98
CA THR A 665 4.18 20.52 27.08
C THR A 665 2.71 20.37 27.47
N ASP A 666 2.28 21.09 28.50
CA ASP A 666 0.95 20.92 29.09
C ASP A 666 -0.16 21.49 28.19
N ALA A 667 0.20 22.23 27.13
CA ALA A 667 -0.74 22.75 26.14
C ALA A 667 -1.03 21.79 24.98
N PHE A 668 -0.21 20.76 24.73
CA PHE A 668 -0.41 19.88 23.56
C PHE A 668 -0.01 18.42 23.72
N TYR A 669 0.65 18.03 24.82
CA TYR A 669 1.28 16.71 24.94
C TYR A 669 0.82 15.93 26.18
N ALA A 670 -0.12 15.01 25.96
CA ALA A 670 -0.57 14.06 26.99
C ALA A 670 -0.86 12.68 26.36
N PRO A 671 0.17 11.90 25.98
CA PRO A 671 -0.03 10.60 25.34
C PRO A 671 -0.52 9.53 26.34
N LEU A 672 -1.55 8.80 25.96
CA LEU A 672 -2.10 7.66 26.69
C LEU A 672 -1.15 6.46 26.57
N LYS A 673 -0.32 6.20 27.58
CA LYS A 673 0.62 5.07 27.62
C LYS A 673 0.19 3.97 28.59
N ASP A 674 -0.38 4.36 29.72
CA ASP A 674 -0.77 3.52 30.85
C ASP A 674 -1.85 4.19 31.73
N LYS A 675 -2.25 3.56 32.84
CA LYS A 675 -3.27 4.10 33.77
C LYS A 675 -2.87 5.43 34.40
N THR A 676 -1.59 5.65 34.69
CA THR A 676 -1.11 6.92 35.29
C THR A 676 -1.27 8.08 34.30
N SER A 677 -0.95 7.84 33.03
CA SER A 677 -1.15 8.85 31.99
C SER A 677 -2.62 9.24 31.79
N LEU A 678 -3.56 8.32 32.02
CA LEU A 678 -5.00 8.58 31.88
C LEU A 678 -5.49 9.68 32.83
N GLN A 679 -5.09 9.64 34.11
CA GLN A 679 -5.48 10.64 35.10
C GLN A 679 -4.98 12.05 34.73
N ASN A 680 -3.76 12.14 34.21
CA ASN A 680 -3.22 13.43 33.77
C ASN A 680 -3.95 13.96 32.52
N ILE A 681 -4.27 13.08 31.56
CA ILE A 681 -5.06 13.45 30.38
C ILE A 681 -6.42 13.99 30.78
N GLU A 682 -7.11 13.31 31.69
CA GLU A 682 -8.41 13.69 32.21
C GLU A 682 -8.38 15.12 32.81
N LYS A 683 -7.39 15.40 33.66
CA LYS A 683 -7.15 16.74 34.22
C LYS A 683 -6.92 17.80 33.13
N LEU A 684 -6.05 17.53 32.16
CA LEU A 684 -5.70 18.51 31.11
C LEU A 684 -6.87 18.78 30.15
N LEU A 685 -7.67 17.75 29.81
CA LEU A 685 -8.86 17.92 28.97
C LEU A 685 -9.96 18.76 29.67
N LEU A 686 -10.06 18.67 31.00
CA LEU A 686 -10.96 19.55 31.77
C LEU A 686 -10.51 21.01 31.71
N LEU A 687 -9.19 21.26 31.85
CA LEU A 687 -8.62 22.60 31.74
C LEU A 687 -8.78 23.20 30.32
N GLU A 688 -8.60 22.39 29.27
CA GLU A 688 -8.84 22.79 27.88
C GLU A 688 -10.30 23.23 27.66
N LYS A 689 -11.26 22.46 28.20
CA LYS A 689 -12.69 22.79 28.13
C LYS A 689 -13.03 24.07 28.91
N ALA A 690 -12.52 24.21 30.13
CA ALA A 690 -12.74 25.40 30.95
C ALA A 690 -12.22 26.67 30.25
N SER A 691 -11.02 26.59 29.66
CA SER A 691 -10.41 27.70 28.92
C SER A 691 -11.20 28.05 27.65
N SER A 692 -11.72 27.04 26.94
CA SER A 692 -12.55 27.23 25.76
C SER A 692 -13.91 27.87 26.06
N ASN A 693 -14.49 27.57 27.23
CA ASN A 693 -15.75 28.17 27.68
C ASN A 693 -15.57 29.60 28.19
N MET A 694 -14.41 29.96 28.75
CA MET A 694 -14.13 31.36 29.13
C MET A 694 -13.85 32.29 27.93
N LEU A 695 -13.50 31.73 26.77
CA LEU A 695 -13.23 32.47 25.53
C LEU A 695 -14.46 32.63 24.62
N LYS A 696 -15.58 31.95 24.94
CA LYS A 696 -16.87 32.08 24.26
C LYS A 696 -17.79 32.97 25.07
#